data_AF-I9UQN1-F1
#
_entry.id   AF-I9UQN1-F1
#
_cell.length_a   1.000
_cell.length_b   1.000
_cell.length_c   1.000
_cell.angle_alpha   90.00
_cell.angle_beta   90.00
_cell.angle_gamma   90.00
#
_symmetry.space_group_name_H-M   'P 1'
#
loop_
_entity.id
_entity.type
_entity.pdbx_description
1 polymer ?
#
loop_
_entity_poly.entity_id
_entity_poly.type
_entity_poly.pdbx_seq_one_letter_code
_entity_poly.pdbx_strand_id
1 'polypeptide(L)'
;MKDYRRLTEDEVLQLKSQSCLADDWGNVSVAEGFNCEYVHHTRFSGEVKLGVFESEFTLPGGIKKHSGLRHVTLHNVSVGDNCCIENIQNYIANYEIGSDTFIENVDIILVDGLSTFGNGVEVAVLNETGGREVLMNDKLSAHQAYILALYRHRPELINRMKSIADYYSNKHASAVGSIGNHVMILNTGSIKNVRIGDYCHICGTCRLSNGSVNSNVTAPVHIGHGVICDDFIISSGSKVDDGTMLTRCFVGQSCKLGHNYSASDSLFFSNCQGENGEACAIFAGPFTVTHHKSTLLIAGMFSFMNAGSGSNQSNHMYKLGPIHQGTMERGAKTTSDSYILWPARVGAFSLVMGRHVNHADTSNLPFSYLIEQRNTTYLVPGVNLRSVGTIRDAQKWPKRDNRKDPNRLDYINYNLLSPYTIQKMFKGRSILKELKRVSGETSEIYSYQSAKIKNSSLNNGIRFYEIAIHKFLGNSIIKRLEGINFQSNEEIRQRLKPDTEIGIGEWVDVSGLIAPKSEIDRLLDGIEKGAVNRLKSINASFAEMHENYYTYEWTWAYHKIQEFYGLDPETITAQDIIGIVKAWQQAVVGLDKMVYEDAKKEFSLSSMTGFGADGSHDEMKQDFEQVRGDFESNTFVTAVLKHIEDKTALGNELIERIKMIDKTEIV
;
A
#
# COMPACT_ATOMS: atom_id res chain seq x y z
N MET A 1 0.99 39.26 -2.87
CA MET A 1 2.36 39.32 -2.32
C MET A 1 2.27 40.13 -1.04
N LYS A 2 2.92 39.70 0.04
CA LYS A 2 3.05 40.54 1.23
C LYS A 2 4.08 41.62 0.93
N ASP A 3 3.74 42.86 1.25
CA ASP A 3 4.68 43.97 1.15
C ASP A 3 5.58 43.95 2.37
N TYR A 4 6.88 43.80 2.13
CA TYR A 4 7.91 43.90 3.17
C TYR A 4 8.54 45.29 3.08
N ARG A 5 8.66 45.96 4.22
CA ARG A 5 9.40 47.22 4.36
C ARG A 5 10.72 47.01 5.09
N ARG A 6 11.63 47.97 4.95
CA ARG A 6 12.82 48.01 5.80
C ARG A 6 12.43 48.37 7.24
N LEU A 7 13.27 47.96 8.19
CA LEU A 7 13.17 48.41 9.57
C LEU A 7 13.34 49.93 9.64
N THR A 8 12.60 50.58 10.54
CA THR A 8 12.84 51.98 10.89
C THR A 8 14.03 52.10 11.84
N GLU A 9 14.58 53.31 11.99
CA GLU A 9 15.69 53.53 12.93
C GLU A 9 15.31 53.19 14.37
N ASP A 10 14.08 53.53 14.79
CA ASP A 10 13.56 53.22 16.13
C ASP A 10 13.46 51.71 16.37
N GLU A 11 13.00 50.95 15.38
CA GLU A 11 12.93 49.48 15.45
C GLU A 11 14.33 48.86 15.55
N VAL A 12 15.30 49.36 14.79
CA VAL A 12 16.70 48.91 14.88
C VAL A 12 17.28 49.18 16.27
N LEU A 13 17.01 50.35 16.85
CA LEU A 13 17.46 50.68 18.20
C LEU A 13 16.81 49.78 19.25
N GLN A 14 15.51 49.50 19.11
CA GLN A 14 14.80 48.60 20.01
C GLN A 14 15.38 47.17 19.93
N LEU A 15 15.56 46.62 18.72
CA LEU A 15 16.14 45.28 18.54
C LEU A 15 17.56 45.16 19.13
N LYS A 16 18.40 46.18 18.95
CA LYS A 16 19.73 46.24 19.58
C LYS A 16 19.64 46.23 21.11
N SER A 17 18.67 46.95 21.69
CA SER A 17 18.45 46.95 23.15
C SER A 17 17.99 45.58 23.68
N GLN A 18 17.31 44.79 22.84
CA GLN A 18 16.89 43.41 23.11
C GLN A 18 18.00 42.38 22.82
N SER A 19 19.26 42.83 22.75
CA SER A 19 20.44 42.01 22.45
C SER A 19 20.41 41.32 21.08
N CYS A 20 19.73 41.93 20.10
CA CYS A 20 19.76 41.45 18.72
C CYS A 20 20.94 42.05 17.95
N LEU A 21 21.46 41.28 17.00
CA LEU A 21 22.58 41.64 16.14
C LEU A 21 22.20 41.39 14.69
N ALA A 22 22.70 42.23 13.78
CA ALA A 22 22.63 41.98 12.34
C ALA A 22 24.00 42.29 11.74
N ASP A 23 24.41 41.54 10.71
CA ASP A 23 25.57 41.89 9.88
C ASP A 23 25.33 43.20 9.12
N ASP A 24 24.12 43.36 8.57
CA ASP A 24 23.59 44.57 7.95
C ASP A 24 22.07 44.65 8.18
N TRP A 25 21.65 45.62 8.99
CA TRP A 25 20.21 45.89 9.24
C TRP A 25 19.44 46.25 7.98
N GLY A 26 20.14 46.77 6.96
CA GLY A 26 19.57 47.04 5.64
C GLY A 26 19.09 45.78 4.92
N ASN A 27 19.53 44.58 5.31
CA ASN A 27 19.07 43.32 4.72
C ASN A 27 17.91 42.66 5.47
N VAL A 28 17.51 43.23 6.60
CA VAL A 28 16.35 42.77 7.38
C VAL A 28 15.12 43.55 6.94
N SER A 29 14.08 42.82 6.52
CA SER A 29 12.81 43.39 6.09
C SER A 29 11.65 42.79 6.88
N VAL A 30 10.63 43.58 7.16
CA VAL A 30 9.51 43.20 8.03
C VAL A 30 8.18 43.48 7.36
N ALA A 31 7.17 42.67 7.69
CA ALA A 31 5.79 42.89 7.23
C ALA A 31 5.21 44.18 7.84
N GLU A 32 4.18 44.73 7.20
CA GLU A 32 3.38 45.80 7.79
C GLU A 32 2.72 45.33 9.10
N GLY A 33 2.78 46.15 10.17
CA GLY A 33 2.30 45.77 11.51
C GLY A 33 3.31 45.00 12.37
N PHE A 34 4.55 44.81 11.91
CA PHE A 34 5.60 44.16 12.71
C PHE A 34 5.83 44.82 14.07
N ASN A 35 5.90 44.01 15.14
CA ASN A 35 6.22 44.46 16.48
C ASN A 35 7.56 43.86 16.96
N CYS A 36 8.50 44.73 17.30
CA CYS A 36 9.83 44.36 17.80
C CYS A 36 9.81 43.72 19.21
N GLU A 37 8.76 43.93 20.00
CA GLU A 37 8.67 43.49 21.40
C GLU A 37 8.87 41.98 21.60
N TYR A 38 8.63 41.17 20.57
CA TYR A 38 8.71 39.72 20.63
C TYR A 38 9.98 39.13 19.99
N VAL A 39 10.98 39.96 19.70
CA VAL A 39 12.28 39.54 19.15
C VAL A 39 13.40 39.83 20.14
N HIS A 40 14.06 38.79 20.65
CA HIS A 40 15.09 38.90 21.68
C HIS A 40 16.28 38.00 21.38
N HIS A 41 17.49 38.43 21.73
CA HIS A 41 18.72 37.62 21.60
C HIS A 41 18.87 36.94 20.22
N THR A 42 18.51 37.66 19.16
CA THR A 42 18.48 37.12 17.79
C THR A 42 19.62 37.67 16.96
N ARG A 43 20.31 36.82 16.21
CA ARG A 43 21.32 37.23 15.24
C ARG A 43 20.79 37.05 13.82
N PHE A 44 20.80 38.12 13.04
CA PHE A 44 20.45 38.13 11.63
C PHE A 44 21.72 38.17 10.77
N SER A 45 21.70 37.45 9.66
CA SER A 45 22.74 37.54 8.65
C SER A 45 22.19 37.28 7.24
N GLY A 46 22.77 37.93 6.25
CA GLY A 46 22.26 37.88 4.87
C GLY A 46 20.83 38.43 4.76
N GLU A 47 20.03 37.90 3.82
CA GLU A 47 18.67 38.40 3.59
C GLU A 47 17.65 37.80 4.57
N VAL A 48 17.08 38.62 5.45
CA VAL A 48 16.07 38.15 6.41
C VAL A 48 14.75 38.87 6.21
N LYS A 49 13.65 38.11 6.17
CA LYS A 49 12.28 38.63 6.09
C LYS A 49 11.46 38.12 7.26
N LEU A 50 10.79 39.00 8.00
CA LEU A 50 9.98 38.63 9.16
C LEU A 50 8.51 39.01 8.97
N GLY A 51 7.60 38.08 9.24
CA GLY A 51 6.16 38.33 9.36
C GLY A 51 5.80 39.00 10.69
N VAL A 52 4.50 39.13 10.97
CA VAL A 52 4.02 39.69 12.25
C VAL A 52 4.06 38.65 13.38
N PHE A 53 4.06 39.10 14.64
CA PHE A 53 4.03 38.23 15.81
C PHE A 53 2.89 38.66 16.73
N GLU A 54 1.68 38.14 16.51
CA GLU A 54 0.46 38.56 17.21
C GLU A 54 -0.26 37.42 17.92
N SER A 55 0.10 36.17 17.59
CA SER A 55 -0.58 34.97 18.10
C SER A 55 0.15 34.34 19.29
N GLU A 56 -0.60 33.51 20.03
CA GLU A 56 -0.09 32.66 21.11
C GLU A 56 -0.30 31.18 20.79
N PHE A 57 0.68 30.36 21.15
CA PHE A 57 0.63 28.91 21.09
C PHE A 57 0.30 28.35 22.48
N THR A 58 -0.60 27.36 22.53
CA THR A 58 -0.86 26.60 23.76
C THR A 58 -0.20 25.23 23.66
N LEU A 59 0.79 25.00 24.53
CA LEU A 59 1.56 23.76 24.59
C LEU A 59 0.92 22.75 25.55
N PRO A 60 1.28 21.45 25.46
CA PRO A 60 0.89 20.45 26.45
C PRO A 60 1.17 20.92 27.88
N GLY A 61 0.23 20.67 28.79
CA GLY A 61 0.28 21.21 30.16
C GLY A 61 -0.30 22.61 30.32
N GLY A 62 -0.80 23.24 29.25
CA GLY A 62 -1.53 24.51 29.30
C GLY A 62 -0.63 25.76 29.32
N ILE A 63 0.67 25.60 29.10
CA ILE A 63 1.62 26.71 28.97
C ILE A 63 1.28 27.47 27.68
N LYS A 64 1.16 28.79 27.79
CA LYS A 64 1.02 29.69 26.65
C LYS A 64 2.37 30.31 26.31
N LYS A 65 2.71 30.33 25.03
CA LYS A 65 3.88 31.02 24.50
C LYS A 65 3.47 31.97 23.40
N HIS A 66 3.95 33.20 23.47
CA HIS A 66 3.72 34.17 22.41
C HIS A 66 4.60 33.87 21.19
N SER A 67 4.08 34.13 19.99
CA SER A 67 4.88 34.12 18.76
C SER A 67 6.01 35.13 18.82
N GLY A 68 7.12 34.86 18.15
CA GLY A 68 8.33 35.67 18.24
C GLY A 68 9.61 34.87 17.99
N LEU A 69 10.74 35.57 18.13
CA LEU A 69 12.08 35.01 17.96
C LEU A 69 12.86 35.18 19.26
N ARG A 70 13.40 34.09 19.81
CA ARG A 70 14.22 34.15 21.03
C ARG A 70 15.42 33.20 20.94
N HIS A 71 16.63 33.71 21.19
CA HIS A 71 17.86 32.91 21.15
C HIS A 71 17.99 32.12 19.85
N VAL A 72 18.07 32.84 18.73
CA VAL A 72 18.14 32.24 17.39
C VAL A 72 19.13 32.99 16.50
N THR A 73 19.87 32.24 15.69
CA THR A 73 20.65 32.78 14.57
C THR A 73 19.96 32.43 13.26
N LEU A 74 19.62 33.43 12.46
CA LEU A 74 18.99 33.29 11.15
C LEU A 74 19.94 33.78 10.05
N HIS A 75 20.12 32.97 9.01
CA HIS A 75 20.92 33.30 7.83
C HIS A 75 20.13 33.05 6.53
N ASN A 76 19.85 34.09 5.73
CA ASN A 76 19.04 33.96 4.51
C ASN A 76 17.69 33.25 4.78
N VAL A 77 16.90 33.78 5.73
CA VAL A 77 15.65 33.15 6.19
C VAL A 77 14.47 34.09 6.00
N SER A 78 13.38 33.56 5.45
CA SER A 78 12.07 34.21 5.50
C SER A 78 11.20 33.51 6.54
N VAL A 79 10.65 34.27 7.49
CA VAL A 79 9.74 33.80 8.54
C VAL A 79 8.35 34.35 8.26
N GLY A 80 7.35 33.47 8.21
CA GLY A 80 5.94 33.81 8.05
C GLY A 80 5.35 34.52 9.27
N ASP A 81 4.04 34.75 9.24
CA ASP A 81 3.38 35.37 10.39
C ASP A 81 3.24 34.38 11.54
N ASN A 82 3.19 34.90 12.76
CA ASN A 82 2.82 34.16 13.96
C ASN A 82 3.72 32.95 14.23
N CYS A 83 4.94 32.93 13.70
CA CYS A 83 5.89 31.88 14.03
C CYS A 83 6.45 32.07 15.45
N CYS A 84 6.70 30.97 16.14
CA CYS A 84 7.46 30.96 17.38
C CYS A 84 8.75 30.17 17.14
N ILE A 85 9.90 30.84 17.17
CA ILE A 85 11.20 30.22 16.97
C ILE A 85 12.07 30.53 18.19
N GLU A 86 12.30 29.51 19.02
CA GLU A 86 12.99 29.67 20.30
C GLU A 86 14.12 28.65 20.49
N ASN A 87 15.22 29.10 21.10
CA ASN A 87 16.31 28.21 21.57
C ASN A 87 16.93 27.38 20.45
N ILE A 88 17.32 28.03 19.36
CA ILE A 88 18.10 27.38 18.30
C ILE A 88 19.56 27.42 18.72
N GLN A 89 20.12 26.26 19.08
CA GLN A 89 21.45 26.18 19.70
C GLN A 89 22.58 26.58 18.74
N ASN A 90 22.38 26.36 17.44
CA ASN A 90 23.31 26.76 16.39
C ASN A 90 22.67 27.83 15.49
N TYR A 91 22.04 27.44 14.38
CA TYR A 91 21.42 28.37 13.44
C TYR A 91 20.37 27.73 12.54
N ILE A 92 19.54 28.59 11.94
CA ILE A 92 18.70 28.27 10.79
C ILE A 92 19.26 28.99 9.56
N ALA A 93 19.53 28.27 8.48
CA ALA A 93 20.10 28.85 7.26
C ALA A 93 19.40 28.42 5.97
N ASN A 94 19.12 29.37 5.08
CA ASN A 94 18.58 29.15 3.74
C ASN A 94 17.20 28.47 3.76
N TYR A 95 16.23 29.05 4.48
CA TYR A 95 14.86 28.52 4.56
C TYR A 95 13.78 29.58 4.40
N GLU A 96 12.67 29.16 3.80
CA GLU A 96 11.38 29.83 3.89
C GLU A 96 10.51 29.08 4.91
N ILE A 97 10.07 29.76 5.96
CA ILE A 97 9.27 29.21 7.05
C ILE A 97 7.86 29.78 6.94
N GLY A 98 6.86 28.91 6.81
CA GLY A 98 5.45 29.25 6.72
C GLY A 98 4.87 29.75 8.04
N SER A 99 3.69 30.35 7.96
CA SER A 99 3.03 31.00 9.09
C SER A 99 2.56 30.00 10.14
N ASP A 100 2.36 30.49 11.37
CA ASP A 100 1.86 29.72 12.52
C ASP A 100 2.72 28.49 12.86
N THR A 101 4.00 28.56 12.52
CA THR A 101 4.98 27.49 12.71
C THR A 101 5.69 27.64 14.05
N PHE A 102 5.86 26.52 14.76
CA PHE A 102 6.51 26.45 16.06
C PHE A 102 7.80 25.63 15.97
N ILE A 103 8.94 26.26 16.22
CA ILE A 103 10.27 25.63 16.19
C ILE A 103 10.95 25.90 17.53
N GLU A 104 11.26 24.84 18.27
CA GLU A 104 11.92 24.98 19.58
C GLU A 104 12.98 23.92 19.81
N ASN A 105 14.09 24.35 20.43
CA ASN A 105 15.17 23.47 20.89
C ASN A 105 15.68 22.57 19.76
N VAL A 106 16.17 23.22 18.71
CA VAL A 106 16.78 22.57 17.56
C VAL A 106 18.25 22.95 17.51
N ASP A 107 19.14 21.99 17.25
CA ASP A 107 20.56 22.32 17.06
C ASP A 107 20.76 23.04 15.73
N ILE A 108 20.41 22.41 14.61
CA ILE A 108 20.66 22.99 13.28
C ILE A 108 19.56 22.68 12.26
N ILE A 109 19.13 23.71 11.52
CA ILE A 109 18.24 23.58 10.36
C ILE A 109 18.89 24.30 9.19
N LEU A 110 19.35 23.59 8.17
CA LEU A 110 20.01 24.26 7.04
C LEU A 110 19.77 23.59 5.69
N VAL A 111 19.90 24.41 4.64
CA VAL A 111 20.17 23.93 3.30
C VAL A 111 21.60 24.31 2.91
N ASP A 112 22.36 23.32 2.47
CA ASP A 112 23.76 23.40 2.08
C ASP A 112 23.88 23.05 0.59
N GLY A 113 24.18 24.07 -0.22
CA GLY A 113 24.24 23.94 -1.66
C GLY A 113 22.89 23.71 -2.33
N LEU A 114 22.93 23.39 -3.63
CA LEU A 114 21.73 23.03 -4.39
C LEU A 114 21.30 21.61 -4.02
N SER A 115 20.07 21.45 -3.53
CA SER A 115 19.50 20.14 -3.18
C SER A 115 18.19 19.87 -3.91
N THR A 116 17.95 18.60 -4.24
CA THR A 116 16.65 18.10 -4.72
C THR A 116 15.78 17.56 -3.59
N PHE A 117 16.24 17.63 -2.34
CA PHE A 117 15.49 17.22 -1.14
C PHE A 117 15.02 15.76 -1.23
N GLY A 118 15.94 14.85 -1.58
CA GLY A 118 15.66 13.42 -1.78
C GLY A 118 14.99 13.06 -3.12
N ASN A 119 14.46 14.03 -3.88
CA ASN A 119 13.89 13.76 -5.20
C ASN A 119 14.99 13.38 -6.20
N GLY A 120 14.77 12.31 -6.96
CA GLY A 120 15.73 11.76 -7.93
C GLY A 120 16.74 10.78 -7.32
N VAL A 121 16.75 10.58 -6.00
CA VAL A 121 17.59 9.55 -5.38
C VAL A 121 17.17 8.17 -5.90
N GLU A 122 18.15 7.42 -6.37
CA GLU A 122 17.98 6.04 -6.83
C GLU A 122 17.93 5.09 -5.63
N VAL A 123 16.88 4.26 -5.58
CA VAL A 123 16.68 3.23 -4.55
C VAL A 123 16.87 1.86 -5.18
N ALA A 124 17.87 1.11 -4.73
CA ALA A 124 18.21 -0.21 -5.24
C ALA A 124 17.25 -1.30 -4.70
N VAL A 125 16.00 -1.30 -5.19
CA VAL A 125 15.00 -2.29 -4.79
C VAL A 125 15.21 -3.65 -5.45
N LEU A 126 14.79 -4.71 -4.76
CA LEU A 126 14.77 -6.13 -5.16
C LEU A 126 16.15 -6.76 -5.34
N ASN A 127 17.10 -6.05 -5.91
CA ASN A 127 18.48 -6.47 -6.07
C ASN A 127 19.39 -5.49 -5.33
N GLU A 128 20.02 -5.95 -4.24
CA GLU A 128 20.94 -5.15 -3.43
C GLU A 128 22.17 -4.66 -4.23
N THR A 129 22.50 -5.33 -5.33
CA THR A 129 23.61 -4.93 -6.21
C THR A 129 23.19 -3.93 -7.31
N GLY A 130 21.92 -3.51 -7.36
CA GLY A 130 21.39 -2.58 -8.35
C GLY A 130 20.76 -3.23 -9.60
N GLY A 131 20.59 -2.46 -10.66
CA GLY A 131 19.94 -2.84 -11.93
C GLY A 131 18.41 -2.70 -11.95
N ARG A 132 17.79 -2.39 -10.81
CA ARG A 132 16.33 -2.19 -10.65
C ARG A 132 15.96 -0.89 -9.92
N GLU A 133 16.83 0.10 -10.00
CA GLU A 133 16.73 1.36 -9.29
C GLU A 133 15.43 2.12 -9.61
N VAL A 134 14.72 2.54 -8.58
CA VAL A 134 13.57 3.42 -8.70
C VAL A 134 13.97 4.81 -8.22
N LEU A 135 13.68 5.83 -9.01
CA LEU A 135 13.95 7.23 -8.63
C LEU A 135 12.81 7.73 -7.75
N MET A 136 13.11 8.00 -6.49
CA MET A 136 12.14 8.56 -5.55
C MET A 136 11.72 9.96 -5.99
N ASN A 137 10.44 10.26 -5.89
CA ASN A 137 9.93 11.61 -6.05
C ASN A 137 8.61 11.77 -5.29
N ASP A 138 8.21 13.01 -5.01
CA ASP A 138 7.01 13.31 -4.21
C ASP A 138 5.70 12.76 -4.79
N LYS A 139 5.70 12.38 -6.07
CA LYS A 139 4.51 11.90 -6.80
C LYS A 139 4.61 10.44 -7.20
N LEU A 140 5.60 9.72 -6.67
CA LEU A 140 5.84 8.32 -6.99
C LEU A 140 4.67 7.46 -6.48
N SER A 141 3.98 6.80 -7.40
CA SER A 141 3.00 5.76 -7.08
C SER A 141 3.61 4.37 -7.11
N ALA A 142 2.97 3.42 -6.43
CA ALA A 142 3.32 2.00 -6.46
C ALA A 142 3.36 1.47 -7.89
N HIS A 143 2.47 1.95 -8.76
CA HIS A 143 2.38 1.50 -10.15
C HIS A 143 3.57 1.98 -10.99
N GLN A 144 3.96 3.24 -10.83
CA GLN A 144 5.16 3.79 -11.48
C GLN A 144 6.42 3.05 -11.02
N ALA A 145 6.56 2.84 -9.72
CA ALA A 145 7.68 2.12 -9.15
C ALA A 145 7.72 0.66 -9.63
N TYR A 146 6.57 -0.01 -9.73
CA TYR A 146 6.47 -1.39 -10.22
C TYR A 146 6.97 -1.50 -11.66
N ILE A 147 6.55 -0.58 -12.54
CA ILE A 147 7.01 -0.53 -13.94
C ILE A 147 8.52 -0.27 -13.98
N LEU A 148 9.01 0.75 -13.27
CA LEU A 148 10.45 1.06 -13.20
C LEU A 148 11.26 -0.13 -12.70
N ALA A 149 10.84 -0.80 -11.65
CA ALA A 149 11.58 -1.92 -11.07
C ALA A 149 11.53 -3.17 -11.94
N LEU A 150 10.38 -3.49 -12.56
CA LEU A 150 10.14 -4.82 -13.16
C LEU A 150 10.20 -4.86 -14.69
N TYR A 151 9.97 -3.75 -15.39
CA TYR A 151 9.85 -3.72 -16.86
C TYR A 151 11.19 -3.41 -17.54
N ARG A 152 12.29 -3.89 -16.95
CA ARG A 152 13.68 -3.64 -17.42
C ARG A 152 13.97 -4.15 -18.84
N HIS A 153 13.11 -5.00 -19.39
CA HIS A 153 13.16 -5.45 -20.78
C HIS A 153 12.76 -4.37 -21.79
N ARG A 154 12.21 -3.22 -21.35
CA ARG A 154 11.88 -2.05 -22.18
C ARG A 154 12.81 -0.88 -21.84
N PRO A 155 14.05 -0.84 -22.37
CA PRO A 155 15.04 0.17 -21.96
C PRO A 155 14.63 1.60 -22.30
N GLU A 156 13.97 1.83 -23.44
CA GLU A 156 13.49 3.17 -23.82
C GLU A 156 12.46 3.70 -22.83
N LEU A 157 11.48 2.87 -22.42
CA LEU A 157 10.51 3.21 -21.39
C LEU A 157 11.21 3.65 -20.10
N ILE A 158 12.17 2.85 -19.63
CA ILE A 158 12.92 3.16 -18.39
C ILE A 158 13.67 4.48 -18.53
N ASN A 159 14.37 4.71 -19.65
CA ASN A 159 15.08 5.96 -19.90
C ASN A 159 14.15 7.17 -19.92
N ARG A 160 12.97 7.05 -20.55
CA ARG A 160 11.95 8.11 -20.57
C ARG A 160 11.40 8.39 -19.19
N MET A 161 11.06 7.36 -18.42
CA MET A 161 10.57 7.53 -17.05
C MET A 161 11.63 8.15 -16.14
N LYS A 162 12.91 7.76 -16.28
CA LYS A 162 14.03 8.41 -15.58
C LYS A 162 14.11 9.90 -15.95
N SER A 163 14.09 10.24 -17.24
CA SER A 163 14.11 11.64 -17.69
C SER A 163 12.94 12.47 -17.16
N ILE A 164 11.74 11.88 -17.06
CA ILE A 164 10.56 12.55 -16.48
C ILE A 164 10.77 12.80 -14.98
N ALA A 165 11.33 11.85 -14.24
CA ALA A 165 11.66 12.01 -12.84
C ALA A 165 12.78 13.04 -12.64
N ASP A 166 13.85 13.00 -13.44
CA ASP A 166 14.95 13.96 -13.40
C ASP A 166 14.47 15.39 -13.69
N TYR A 167 13.58 15.55 -14.68
CA TYR A 167 12.96 16.84 -14.94
C TYR A 167 12.19 17.36 -13.73
N TYR A 168 11.44 16.50 -13.04
CA TYR A 168 10.75 16.87 -11.80
C TYR A 168 11.74 17.26 -10.70
N SER A 169 12.74 16.42 -10.43
CA SER A 169 13.75 16.66 -9.39
C SER A 169 14.51 17.97 -9.62
N ASN A 170 14.99 18.20 -10.85
CA ASN A 170 15.70 19.43 -11.21
C ASN A 170 14.79 20.67 -11.14
N LYS A 171 13.52 20.55 -11.51
CA LYS A 171 12.55 21.64 -11.39
C LYS A 171 12.29 22.03 -9.93
N HIS A 172 12.38 21.07 -9.01
CA HIS A 172 12.17 21.28 -7.58
C HIS A 172 13.48 21.47 -6.79
N ALA A 173 14.63 21.44 -7.47
CA ALA A 173 15.92 21.71 -6.86
C ALA A 173 16.02 23.17 -6.39
N SER A 174 16.57 23.38 -5.20
CA SER A 174 16.72 24.70 -4.63
C SER A 174 17.90 24.75 -3.66
N ALA A 175 18.53 25.92 -3.56
CA ALA A 175 19.46 26.23 -2.48
C ALA A 175 18.76 26.72 -1.21
N VAL A 176 17.44 26.89 -1.27
CA VAL A 176 16.56 27.34 -0.18
C VAL A 176 15.50 26.27 0.09
N GLY A 177 15.42 25.83 1.35
CA GLY A 177 14.44 24.86 1.82
C GLY A 177 13.11 25.51 2.18
N SER A 178 12.09 24.70 2.39
CA SER A 178 10.76 25.18 2.76
C SER A 178 10.20 24.41 3.94
N ILE A 179 9.72 25.13 4.95
CA ILE A 179 8.90 24.63 6.06
C ILE A 179 7.51 25.23 5.86
N GLY A 180 6.48 24.38 5.79
CA GLY A 180 5.10 24.78 5.55
C GLY A 180 4.46 25.55 6.70
N ASN A 181 3.16 25.82 6.60
CA ASN A 181 2.39 26.47 7.65
C ASN A 181 2.00 25.47 8.75
N HIS A 182 1.80 25.96 9.97
CA HIS A 182 1.38 25.16 11.13
C HIS A 182 2.29 23.96 11.44
N VAL A 183 3.57 24.05 11.07
CA VAL A 183 4.54 22.99 11.35
C VAL A 183 4.99 23.09 12.82
N MET A 184 5.22 21.95 13.47
CA MET A 184 5.83 21.87 14.79
C MET A 184 7.14 21.08 14.71
N ILE A 185 8.25 21.71 15.08
CA ILE A 185 9.57 21.08 15.18
C ILE A 185 10.10 21.29 16.60
N LEU A 186 10.21 20.20 17.35
CA LEU A 186 10.54 20.24 18.78
C LEU A 186 11.70 19.30 19.08
N ASN A 187 12.65 19.75 19.90
CA ASN A 187 13.70 18.88 20.49
C ASN A 187 14.43 18.04 19.42
N THR A 188 14.78 18.67 18.30
CA THR A 188 15.33 17.96 17.14
C THR A 188 16.83 18.22 17.03
N GLY A 189 17.61 17.18 16.73
CA GLY A 189 19.05 17.32 16.50
C GLY A 189 19.33 18.11 15.23
N SER A 190 19.35 17.45 14.07
CA SER A 190 19.70 18.09 12.80
C SER A 190 18.65 17.88 11.71
N ILE A 191 18.36 18.94 10.98
CA ILE A 191 17.58 18.92 9.73
C ILE A 191 18.44 19.55 8.64
N LYS A 192 18.97 18.73 7.74
CA LYS A 192 19.84 19.17 6.65
C LYS A 192 19.23 18.83 5.30
N ASN A 193 19.05 19.83 4.43
CA ASN A 193 18.53 19.65 3.08
C ASN A 193 17.16 18.96 3.06
N VAL A 194 16.19 19.46 3.84
CA VAL A 194 14.85 18.85 3.95
C VAL A 194 13.75 19.84 3.58
N ARG A 195 12.72 19.38 2.85
CA ARG A 195 11.45 20.12 2.72
C ARG A 195 10.40 19.54 3.64
N ILE A 196 9.66 20.40 4.31
CA ILE A 196 8.63 20.02 5.28
C ILE A 196 7.31 20.68 4.86
N GLY A 197 6.31 19.86 4.55
CA GLY A 197 4.96 20.32 4.20
C GLY A 197 4.14 20.78 5.41
N ASP A 198 2.99 21.40 5.12
CA ASP A 198 2.12 21.99 6.14
C ASP A 198 1.66 20.98 7.21
N TYR A 199 1.41 21.46 8.42
CA TYR A 199 0.90 20.67 9.56
C TYR A 199 1.78 19.48 9.97
N CYS A 200 3.03 19.43 9.52
CA CYS A 200 3.96 18.38 9.94
C CYS A 200 4.31 18.52 11.42
N HIS A 201 4.45 17.39 12.11
CA HIS A 201 4.89 17.35 13.50
C HIS A 201 6.17 16.51 13.61
N ILE A 202 7.28 17.18 13.90
CA ILE A 202 8.60 16.58 14.14
C ILE A 202 8.95 16.81 15.61
N CYS A 203 9.17 15.75 16.37
CA CYS A 203 9.45 15.84 17.80
C CYS A 203 10.48 14.80 18.25
N GLY A 204 11.58 15.24 18.88
CA GLY A 204 12.58 14.34 19.45
C GLY A 204 13.44 13.60 18.41
N THR A 205 13.40 14.03 17.15
CA THR A 205 14.11 13.39 16.04
C THR A 205 15.61 13.66 16.12
N CYS A 206 16.44 12.65 15.80
CA CYS A 206 17.89 12.79 15.89
C CYS A 206 18.49 13.45 14.65
N ARG A 207 18.16 12.94 13.46
CA ARG A 207 18.73 13.40 12.19
C ARG A 207 17.77 13.19 11.03
N LEU A 208 17.54 14.24 10.25
CA LEU A 208 16.91 14.17 8.94
C LEU A 208 17.85 14.81 7.91
N SER A 209 18.29 14.03 6.92
CA SER A 209 19.24 14.47 5.90
C SER A 209 18.72 14.14 4.49
N ASN A 210 18.74 15.15 3.61
CA ASN A 210 18.38 15.04 2.19
C ASN A 210 17.01 14.37 1.94
N GLY A 211 15.91 15.06 2.24
CA GLY A 211 14.60 14.45 2.07
C GLY A 211 13.40 15.38 1.97
N SER A 212 12.24 14.80 1.68
CA SER A 212 10.97 15.53 1.58
C SER A 212 9.92 14.90 2.49
N VAL A 213 9.27 15.73 3.31
CA VAL A 213 8.15 15.36 4.19
C VAL A 213 6.88 15.98 3.64
N ASN A 214 6.14 15.20 2.84
CA ASN A 214 4.95 15.63 2.11
C ASN A 214 3.71 15.60 3.03
N SER A 215 3.64 16.55 3.96
CA SER A 215 2.56 16.73 4.93
C SER A 215 1.52 17.75 4.45
N ASN A 216 0.27 17.61 4.91
CA ASN A 216 -0.79 18.59 4.71
C ASN A 216 -1.84 18.53 5.83
N VAL A 217 -2.77 19.49 5.84
CA VAL A 217 -3.83 19.63 6.86
C VAL A 217 -4.72 18.40 7.01
N THR A 218 -5.04 17.70 5.91
CA THR A 218 -5.98 16.56 5.95
C THR A 218 -5.30 15.27 6.38
N ALA A 219 -3.99 15.16 6.14
CA ALA A 219 -3.18 13.99 6.39
C ALA A 219 -1.77 14.42 6.84
N PRO A 220 -1.65 14.93 8.08
CA PRO A 220 -0.37 15.39 8.61
C PRO A 220 0.61 14.24 8.79
N VAL A 221 1.90 14.51 8.59
CA VAL A 221 2.98 13.55 8.86
C VAL A 221 3.52 13.76 10.27
N HIS A 222 3.78 12.65 10.97
CA HIS A 222 4.43 12.66 12.27
C HIS A 222 5.79 11.95 12.21
N ILE A 223 6.84 12.67 12.61
CA ILE A 223 8.18 12.13 12.81
C ILE A 223 8.53 12.28 14.30
N GLY A 224 8.72 11.16 14.97
CA GLY A 224 8.87 11.14 16.42
C GLY A 224 10.31 10.90 16.89
N HIS A 225 10.40 10.30 18.08
CA HIS A 225 11.63 10.31 18.87
C HIS A 225 12.68 9.36 18.32
N GLY A 226 13.94 9.76 18.35
CA GLY A 226 15.06 8.88 17.97
C GLY A 226 15.15 8.57 16.48
N VAL A 227 14.29 9.15 15.64
CA VAL A 227 14.26 8.85 14.21
C VAL A 227 15.53 9.37 13.52
N ILE A 228 16.07 8.54 12.62
CA ILE A 228 17.20 8.87 11.74
C ILE A 228 16.77 8.57 10.32
N CYS A 229 16.81 9.57 9.44
CA CYS A 229 16.53 9.39 8.03
C CYS A 229 17.60 10.06 7.17
N ASP A 230 18.14 9.32 6.23
CA ASP A 230 19.10 9.79 5.22
C ASP A 230 18.57 9.41 3.84
N ASP A 231 18.48 10.37 2.92
CA ASP A 231 17.95 10.17 1.57
C ASP A 231 16.52 9.59 1.56
N PHE A 232 15.51 10.41 1.82
CA PHE A 232 14.16 9.89 2.07
C PHE A 232 13.04 10.75 1.48
N ILE A 233 11.89 10.12 1.27
CA ILE A 233 10.62 10.82 1.06
C ILE A 233 9.56 10.18 1.96
N ILE A 234 8.87 10.97 2.78
CA ILE A 234 7.77 10.52 3.63
C ILE A 234 6.49 11.23 3.21
N SER A 235 5.47 10.47 2.87
CA SER A 235 4.20 10.98 2.31
C SER A 235 3.11 11.16 3.36
N SER A 236 2.11 11.93 2.98
CA SER A 236 0.97 12.37 3.80
C SER A 236 0.34 11.25 4.66
N GLY A 237 0.03 11.59 5.91
CA GLY A 237 -0.66 10.71 6.86
C GLY A 237 0.22 9.62 7.47
N SER A 238 1.50 9.58 7.14
CA SER A 238 2.44 8.60 7.67
C SER A 238 2.98 8.96 9.05
N LYS A 239 3.33 7.94 9.82
CA LYS A 239 3.94 8.04 11.14
C LYS A 239 5.27 7.27 11.14
N VAL A 240 6.38 7.96 11.42
CA VAL A 240 7.72 7.38 11.60
C VAL A 240 8.19 7.73 13.00
N ASP A 241 8.41 6.76 13.87
CA ASP A 241 8.61 7.02 15.30
C ASP A 241 9.59 6.02 15.95
N ASP A 242 9.81 6.17 17.26
CA ASP A 242 10.39 5.17 18.15
C ASP A 242 11.73 4.59 17.66
N GLY A 243 12.66 5.48 17.28
CA GLY A 243 14.02 5.07 16.87
C GLY A 243 14.10 4.43 15.49
N THR A 244 13.13 4.67 14.62
CA THR A 244 13.16 4.16 13.24
C THR A 244 14.34 4.74 12.44
N MET A 245 15.03 3.88 11.70
CA MET A 245 16.20 4.24 10.88
C MET A 245 15.92 3.97 9.40
N LEU A 246 15.97 5.01 8.56
CA LEU A 246 15.70 4.92 7.12
C LEU A 246 16.90 5.44 6.32
N THR A 247 17.35 4.67 5.32
CA THR A 247 18.38 5.10 4.38
C THR A 247 17.98 4.78 2.94
N ARG A 248 17.87 5.79 2.07
CA ARG A 248 17.38 5.62 0.68
C ARG A 248 16.02 4.95 0.64
N CYS A 249 15.04 5.54 1.32
CA CYS A 249 13.72 4.95 1.51
C CYS A 249 12.57 5.87 1.09
N PHE A 250 11.59 5.29 0.39
CA PHE A 250 10.32 5.95 0.10
C PHE A 250 9.26 5.42 1.06
N VAL A 251 8.58 6.31 1.76
CA VAL A 251 7.46 6.00 2.65
C VAL A 251 6.21 6.67 2.08
N GLY A 252 5.33 5.85 1.52
CA GLY A 252 4.08 6.24 0.88
C GLY A 252 3.01 6.70 1.86
N GLN A 253 1.77 6.87 1.39
CA GLN A 253 0.71 7.50 2.18
C GLN A 253 0.20 6.58 3.29
N SER A 254 -0.01 7.14 4.49
CA SER A 254 -0.55 6.43 5.66
C SER A 254 0.24 5.19 6.10
N CYS A 255 1.56 5.21 5.92
CA CYS A 255 2.46 4.20 6.45
C CYS A 255 2.72 4.39 7.95
N LYS A 256 3.07 3.31 8.64
CA LYS A 256 3.50 3.34 10.05
C LYS A 256 4.79 2.58 10.22
N LEU A 257 5.86 3.27 10.60
CA LEU A 257 7.16 2.68 10.90
C LEU A 257 7.57 3.06 12.32
N GLY A 258 7.90 2.07 13.15
CA GLY A 258 8.12 2.30 14.58
C GLY A 258 8.87 1.16 15.29
N HIS A 259 9.05 1.32 16.60
CA HIS A 259 9.69 0.35 17.50
C HIS A 259 11.02 -0.18 16.97
N ASN A 260 11.96 0.74 16.69
CA ASN A 260 13.31 0.46 16.19
C ASN A 260 13.33 -0.28 14.84
N TYR A 261 12.32 -0.06 13.98
CA TYR A 261 12.34 -0.58 12.63
C TYR A 261 13.50 0.02 11.84
N SER A 262 14.20 -0.79 11.04
CA SER A 262 15.29 -0.32 10.17
C SER A 262 15.00 -0.67 8.72
N ALA A 263 15.26 0.27 7.82
CA ALA A 263 15.10 0.04 6.39
C ALA A 263 16.19 0.72 5.56
N SER A 264 16.75 -0.04 4.61
CA SER A 264 17.67 0.45 3.59
C SER A 264 17.18 0.09 2.19
N ASP A 265 17.36 1.00 1.24
CA ASP A 265 17.09 0.79 -0.19
C ASP A 265 15.67 0.25 -0.46
N SER A 266 14.69 0.72 0.30
CA SER A 266 13.36 0.10 0.36
C SER A 266 12.23 1.07 0.05
N LEU A 267 11.21 0.59 -0.65
CA LEU A 267 10.00 1.35 -0.97
C LEU A 267 8.82 0.78 -0.21
N PHE A 268 8.17 1.60 0.61
CA PHE A 268 6.91 1.30 1.30
C PHE A 268 5.80 2.12 0.68
N PHE A 269 4.80 1.48 0.09
CA PHE A 269 3.63 2.15 -0.49
C PHE A 269 2.45 2.20 0.50
N SER A 270 1.29 2.63 0.02
CA SER A 270 0.14 2.98 0.88
C SER A 270 -0.20 1.96 1.97
N ASN A 271 -0.43 2.46 3.19
CA ASN A 271 -0.86 1.67 4.35
C ASN A 271 0.08 0.50 4.74
N CYS A 272 1.38 0.59 4.41
CA CYS A 272 2.37 -0.35 4.93
C CYS A 272 2.61 -0.13 6.43
N GLN A 273 2.95 -1.22 7.14
CA GLN A 273 3.32 -1.16 8.54
C GLN A 273 4.61 -1.95 8.79
N GLY A 274 5.58 -1.32 9.43
CA GLY A 274 6.86 -1.91 9.79
C GLY A 274 7.20 -1.61 11.25
N GLU A 275 7.07 -2.62 12.10
CA GLU A 275 7.48 -2.54 13.51
C GLU A 275 8.56 -3.60 13.77
N ASN A 276 9.47 -3.32 14.71
CA ASN A 276 10.29 -4.35 15.39
C ASN A 276 11.25 -5.20 14.50
N GLY A 277 11.48 -4.83 13.24
CA GLY A 277 12.19 -5.65 12.25
C GLY A 277 13.05 -4.86 11.29
N GLU A 278 13.48 -5.53 10.22
CA GLU A 278 14.40 -4.98 9.22
C GLU A 278 13.86 -5.20 7.80
N ALA A 279 14.09 -4.21 6.94
CA ALA A 279 13.86 -4.28 5.51
C ALA A 279 15.11 -3.86 4.71
N CYS A 280 15.58 -4.70 3.80
CA CYS A 280 16.69 -4.36 2.91
C CYS A 280 16.31 -4.62 1.44
N ALA A 281 16.43 -3.60 0.59
CA ALA A 281 16.14 -3.71 -0.85
C ALA A 281 14.74 -4.28 -1.16
N ILE A 282 13.69 -3.88 -0.44
CA ILE A 282 12.34 -4.42 -0.67
C ILE A 282 11.45 -3.49 -1.50
N PHE A 283 10.55 -4.11 -2.25
CA PHE A 283 9.38 -3.46 -2.79
C PHE A 283 8.17 -3.85 -1.94
N ALA A 284 7.79 -3.02 -0.99
CA ALA A 284 6.60 -3.20 -0.16
C ALA A 284 5.42 -2.43 -0.78
N GLY A 285 4.68 -3.11 -1.67
CA GLY A 285 3.41 -2.64 -2.20
C GLY A 285 2.35 -2.46 -1.10
N PRO A 286 1.17 -1.90 -1.43
CA PRO A 286 0.20 -1.50 -0.42
C PRO A 286 -0.15 -2.60 0.58
N PHE A 287 -0.37 -2.24 1.84
CA PHE A 287 -0.69 -3.17 2.94
C PHE A 287 0.34 -4.29 3.17
N THR A 288 1.63 -4.03 2.94
CA THR A 288 2.69 -4.91 3.44
C THR A 288 2.91 -4.65 4.93
N VAL A 289 2.74 -5.68 5.76
CA VAL A 289 2.71 -5.57 7.22
C VAL A 289 3.70 -6.53 7.86
N THR A 290 4.55 -5.98 8.73
CA THR A 290 5.37 -6.71 9.69
C THR A 290 5.27 -6.03 11.06
N HIS A 291 5.06 -6.81 12.12
CA HIS A 291 4.80 -6.28 13.47
C HIS A 291 5.72 -6.85 14.55
N HIS A 292 6.20 -8.08 14.37
CA HIS A 292 6.87 -8.85 15.42
C HIS A 292 8.39 -8.85 15.26
N LYS A 293 9.10 -8.95 16.40
CA LYS A 293 10.56 -9.05 16.43
C LYS A 293 11.09 -10.30 15.73
N SER A 294 12.30 -10.10 15.19
CA SER A 294 13.10 -10.97 14.32
C SER A 294 12.51 -11.20 12.93
N THR A 295 11.73 -10.26 12.40
CA THR A 295 11.30 -10.28 10.99
C THR A 295 12.32 -9.55 10.11
N LEU A 296 12.88 -10.24 9.12
CA LEU A 296 13.71 -9.66 8.06
C LEU A 296 12.98 -9.84 6.72
N LEU A 297 12.74 -8.72 6.04
CA LEU A 297 12.30 -8.71 4.65
C LEU A 297 13.49 -8.26 3.78
N ILE A 298 13.91 -9.09 2.84
CA ILE A 298 15.07 -8.78 1.99
C ILE A 298 14.79 -9.09 0.53
N ALA A 299 15.24 -8.22 -0.38
CA ALA A 299 15.29 -8.48 -1.83
C ALA A 299 13.97 -9.05 -2.41
N GLY A 300 12.84 -8.58 -1.89
CA GLY A 300 11.53 -9.19 -2.11
C GLY A 300 10.50 -8.17 -2.56
N MET A 301 9.62 -8.60 -3.47
CA MET A 301 8.40 -7.88 -3.77
C MET A 301 7.25 -8.44 -2.94
N PHE A 302 6.55 -7.57 -2.22
CA PHE A 302 5.42 -7.89 -1.35
C PHE A 302 4.24 -6.97 -1.67
N SER A 303 3.02 -7.44 -1.47
CA SER A 303 1.82 -6.62 -1.55
C SER A 303 0.69 -7.29 -0.77
N PHE A 304 -0.05 -6.53 0.02
CA PHE A 304 -1.08 -7.04 0.95
C PHE A 304 -0.58 -8.18 1.85
N MET A 305 0.73 -8.19 2.10
CA MET A 305 1.42 -9.27 2.76
C MET A 305 1.35 -9.09 4.27
N ASN A 306 1.20 -10.20 4.99
CA ASN A 306 1.32 -10.22 6.44
C ASN A 306 2.45 -11.19 6.79
N ALA A 307 3.52 -10.65 7.37
CA ALA A 307 4.67 -11.41 7.82
C ALA A 307 4.41 -12.01 9.21
N GLY A 308 4.43 -13.35 9.29
CA GLY A 308 4.45 -14.04 10.58
C GLY A 308 5.72 -13.72 11.37
N SER A 309 5.64 -13.86 12.70
CA SER A 309 6.79 -13.62 13.58
C SER A 309 7.99 -14.50 13.23
N GLY A 310 9.20 -13.94 13.22
CA GLY A 310 10.42 -14.69 12.85
C GLY A 310 10.49 -15.07 11.37
N SER A 311 9.68 -14.44 10.49
CA SER A 311 9.80 -14.65 9.05
C SER A 311 11.13 -14.11 8.55
N ASN A 312 11.86 -14.93 7.80
CA ASN A 312 13.17 -14.58 7.28
C ASN A 312 13.33 -15.03 5.83
N GLN A 313 14.12 -14.33 5.04
CA GLN A 313 14.44 -14.70 3.66
C GLN A 313 15.93 -14.49 3.39
N SER A 314 16.44 -15.10 2.32
CA SER A 314 17.81 -14.87 1.88
C SER A 314 17.89 -14.83 0.37
N ASN A 315 18.63 -13.87 -0.16
CA ASN A 315 19.05 -13.78 -1.56
C ASN A 315 20.52 -14.16 -1.80
N HIS A 316 21.28 -14.48 -0.75
CA HIS A 316 22.69 -14.83 -0.89
C HIS A 316 22.82 -16.31 -1.29
N MET A 317 22.94 -16.58 -2.59
CA MET A 317 23.41 -17.89 -3.06
C MET A 317 24.94 -17.88 -3.09
N TYR A 318 25.57 -18.90 -2.49
CA TYR A 318 27.00 -19.00 -2.16
C TYR A 318 28.01 -18.60 -3.26
N LYS A 319 27.61 -18.59 -4.54
CA LYS A 319 28.47 -18.24 -5.68
C LYS A 319 28.12 -16.95 -6.41
N LEU A 320 26.92 -16.40 -6.21
CA LEU A 320 26.37 -15.35 -7.06
C LEU A 320 26.11 -14.03 -6.32
N GLY A 321 26.37 -13.97 -5.01
CA GLY A 321 26.13 -12.77 -4.20
C GLY A 321 24.64 -12.45 -4.02
N PRO A 322 24.29 -11.25 -3.55
CA PRO A 322 22.92 -10.85 -3.24
C PRO A 322 22.13 -10.37 -4.49
N ILE A 323 22.17 -11.14 -5.57
CA ILE A 323 21.52 -10.78 -6.85
C ILE A 323 20.10 -11.34 -7.01
N HIS A 324 19.75 -12.32 -6.18
CA HIS A 324 18.49 -13.04 -6.33
C HIS A 324 17.34 -12.27 -5.67
N GLN A 325 16.15 -12.40 -6.23
CA GLN A 325 14.97 -11.71 -5.71
C GLN A 325 13.77 -12.65 -5.58
N GLY A 326 12.92 -12.36 -4.61
CA GLY A 326 11.66 -13.06 -4.37
C GLY A 326 10.46 -12.26 -4.83
N THR A 327 9.35 -12.95 -5.08
CA THR A 327 8.03 -12.30 -5.22
C THR A 327 7.00 -13.06 -4.40
N MET A 328 6.45 -12.39 -3.41
CA MET A 328 5.23 -12.79 -2.74
C MET A 328 4.10 -11.93 -3.30
N GLU A 329 3.30 -12.52 -4.18
CA GLU A 329 2.21 -11.79 -4.82
C GLU A 329 1.13 -11.36 -3.82
N ARG A 330 0.23 -10.47 -4.27
CA ARG A 330 -0.87 -9.90 -3.46
C ARG A 330 -1.47 -10.91 -2.48
N GLY A 331 -1.49 -10.54 -1.21
CA GLY A 331 -2.19 -11.27 -0.16
C GLY A 331 -1.48 -12.53 0.31
N ALA A 332 -0.28 -12.82 -0.20
CA ALA A 332 0.53 -13.92 0.28
C ALA A 332 1.02 -13.66 1.72
N LYS A 333 1.12 -14.72 2.51
CA LYS A 333 1.43 -14.65 3.94
C LYS A 333 2.46 -15.69 4.32
N THR A 334 3.16 -15.41 5.41
CA THR A 334 4.01 -16.39 6.09
C THR A 334 3.43 -16.72 7.45
N THR A 335 3.54 -17.97 7.88
CA THR A 335 3.34 -18.30 9.30
C THR A 335 4.57 -17.92 10.10
N SER A 336 4.46 -18.00 11.43
CA SER A 336 5.64 -17.84 12.29
C SER A 336 6.75 -18.83 11.91
N ASP A 337 8.00 -18.40 12.05
CA ASP A 337 9.21 -19.16 11.76
C ASP A 337 9.29 -19.70 10.31
N SER A 338 8.78 -18.93 9.35
CA SER A 338 8.89 -19.27 7.93
C SER A 338 10.19 -18.76 7.33
N TYR A 339 10.79 -19.56 6.46
CA TYR A 339 12.00 -19.20 5.72
C TYR A 339 11.83 -19.41 4.23
N ILE A 340 12.29 -18.47 3.41
CA ILE A 340 12.30 -18.62 1.95
C ILE A 340 13.66 -18.23 1.37
N LEU A 341 14.25 -19.12 0.58
CA LEU A 341 15.47 -18.83 -0.19
C LEU A 341 15.11 -18.33 -1.59
N TRP A 342 15.55 -17.12 -1.92
CA TRP A 342 15.41 -16.53 -3.23
C TRP A 342 16.38 -17.17 -4.24
N PRO A 343 16.00 -17.25 -5.53
CA PRO A 343 14.75 -16.76 -6.11
C PRO A 343 13.55 -17.68 -5.84
N ALA A 344 12.36 -17.10 -5.63
CA ALA A 344 11.10 -17.86 -5.55
C ALA A 344 9.90 -16.96 -5.88
N ARG A 345 8.80 -17.56 -6.37
CA ARG A 345 7.56 -16.86 -6.65
C ARG A 345 6.37 -17.55 -5.99
N VAL A 346 5.74 -16.86 -5.05
CA VAL A 346 4.58 -17.34 -4.28
C VAL A 346 3.32 -16.72 -4.87
N GLY A 347 2.39 -17.55 -5.31
CA GLY A 347 1.14 -17.10 -5.95
C GLY A 347 0.23 -16.32 -5.02
N ALA A 348 -0.59 -15.42 -5.59
CA ALA A 348 -1.49 -14.55 -4.85
C ALA A 348 -2.33 -15.30 -3.81
N PHE A 349 -2.49 -14.68 -2.64
CA PHE A 349 -3.25 -15.21 -1.50
C PHE A 349 -2.77 -16.59 -1.02
N SER A 350 -1.51 -16.95 -1.22
CA SER A 350 -0.97 -18.22 -0.72
C SER A 350 -0.36 -18.09 0.67
N LEU A 351 -0.38 -19.16 1.45
CA LEU A 351 0.22 -19.22 2.79
C LEU A 351 1.49 -20.08 2.75
N VAL A 352 2.59 -19.55 3.26
CA VAL A 352 3.88 -20.23 3.37
C VAL A 352 4.07 -20.71 4.80
N MET A 353 4.38 -22.00 4.96
CA MET A 353 4.57 -22.68 6.24
C MET A 353 5.88 -23.46 6.26
N GLY A 354 6.82 -23.00 7.08
CA GLY A 354 8.12 -23.63 7.28
C GLY A 354 9.19 -23.13 6.32
N ARG A 355 10.20 -23.97 6.06
CA ARG A 355 11.45 -23.57 5.38
C ARG A 355 11.50 -24.05 3.92
N HIS A 356 11.48 -23.12 2.98
CA HIS A 356 11.45 -23.39 1.55
C HIS A 356 12.75 -22.94 0.86
N VAL A 357 13.56 -23.91 0.42
CA VAL A 357 14.89 -23.65 -0.17
C VAL A 357 15.03 -24.09 -1.63
N ASN A 358 13.96 -24.60 -2.23
CA ASN A 358 13.98 -25.23 -3.56
C ASN A 358 13.55 -24.30 -4.71
N HIS A 359 13.50 -22.99 -4.47
CA HIS A 359 13.21 -21.98 -5.49
C HIS A 359 11.90 -22.19 -6.26
N ALA A 360 10.80 -22.49 -5.56
CA ALA A 360 9.53 -22.83 -6.20
C ALA A 360 8.88 -21.62 -6.89
N ASP A 361 8.30 -21.85 -8.08
CA ASP A 361 7.39 -20.91 -8.75
C ASP A 361 5.96 -21.46 -8.73
N THR A 362 5.16 -20.90 -7.83
CA THR A 362 3.74 -21.24 -7.61
C THR A 362 2.80 -20.13 -8.10
N SER A 363 3.29 -19.18 -8.89
CA SER A 363 2.55 -17.98 -9.31
C SER A 363 1.26 -18.28 -10.11
N ASN A 364 1.19 -19.42 -10.79
CA ASN A 364 0.00 -19.89 -11.53
C ASN A 364 -0.96 -20.75 -10.67
N LEU A 365 -0.65 -20.97 -9.40
CA LEU A 365 -1.48 -21.72 -8.46
C LEU A 365 -1.81 -20.83 -7.25
N PRO A 366 -2.68 -19.81 -7.41
CA PRO A 366 -3.02 -18.90 -6.33
C PRO A 366 -3.85 -19.61 -5.25
N PHE A 367 -3.98 -18.97 -4.08
CA PHE A 367 -4.70 -19.49 -2.92
C PHE A 367 -4.17 -20.84 -2.42
N SER A 368 -2.87 -21.08 -2.57
CA SER A 368 -2.25 -22.36 -2.20
C SER A 368 -1.66 -22.32 -0.80
N TYR A 369 -1.54 -23.49 -0.17
CA TYR A 369 -0.63 -23.65 0.97
C TYR A 369 0.67 -24.27 0.49
N LEU A 370 1.79 -23.66 0.87
CA LEU A 370 3.13 -24.22 0.74
C LEU A 370 3.52 -24.74 2.13
N ILE A 371 3.70 -26.05 2.25
CA ILE A 371 3.99 -26.74 3.51
C ILE A 371 5.34 -27.42 3.38
N GLU A 372 6.28 -27.05 4.23
CA GLU A 372 7.53 -27.79 4.40
C GLU A 372 7.25 -29.11 5.14
N GLN A 373 7.72 -30.21 4.56
CA GLN A 373 7.76 -31.51 5.22
C GLN A 373 9.03 -32.26 4.82
N ARG A 374 9.93 -32.49 5.78
CA ARG A 374 11.21 -33.21 5.59
C ARG A 374 12.03 -32.61 4.43
N ASN A 375 12.26 -31.30 4.47
CA ASN A 375 12.95 -30.48 3.47
C ASN A 375 12.30 -30.50 2.07
N THR A 376 11.04 -30.94 1.98
CA THR A 376 10.29 -30.95 0.72
C THR A 376 9.14 -29.96 0.80
N THR A 377 8.96 -29.16 -0.24
CA THR A 377 7.81 -28.26 -0.36
C THR A 377 6.61 -29.03 -0.93
N TYR A 378 5.57 -29.19 -0.13
CA TYR A 378 4.27 -29.69 -0.57
C TYR A 378 3.33 -28.53 -0.85
N LEU A 379 2.68 -28.57 -2.01
CA LEU A 379 1.70 -27.58 -2.42
C LEU A 379 0.30 -28.17 -2.28
N VAL A 380 -0.61 -27.37 -1.71
CA VAL A 380 -2.04 -27.67 -1.62
C VAL A 380 -2.82 -26.59 -2.36
N PRO A 381 -3.10 -26.78 -3.67
CA PRO A 381 -3.69 -25.73 -4.51
C PRO A 381 -5.11 -25.35 -4.10
N GLY A 382 -5.41 -24.04 -4.16
CA GLY A 382 -6.76 -23.48 -3.96
C GLY A 382 -7.35 -23.60 -2.55
N VAL A 383 -6.66 -24.25 -1.61
CA VAL A 383 -7.17 -24.51 -0.26
C VAL A 383 -7.46 -23.24 0.53
N ASN A 384 -6.74 -22.15 0.26
CA ASN A 384 -6.90 -20.90 0.99
C ASN A 384 -8.18 -20.14 0.61
N LEU A 385 -8.89 -20.55 -0.45
CA LEU A 385 -10.18 -19.98 -0.85
C LEU A 385 -11.26 -20.14 0.22
N ARG A 386 -11.17 -21.22 1.02
CA ARG A 386 -12.11 -21.54 2.09
C ARG A 386 -11.63 -21.13 3.49
N SER A 387 -10.50 -20.40 3.58
CA SER A 387 -9.96 -20.01 4.88
C SER A 387 -10.67 -18.79 5.46
N VAL A 388 -11.07 -18.88 6.73
CA VAL A 388 -11.60 -17.74 7.50
C VAL A 388 -10.61 -16.58 7.53
N GLY A 389 -9.31 -16.86 7.70
CA GLY A 389 -8.27 -15.83 7.78
C GLY A 389 -8.11 -15.01 6.50
N THR A 390 -8.28 -15.64 5.34
CA THR A 390 -8.17 -14.96 4.04
C THR A 390 -9.35 -14.01 3.80
N ILE A 391 -10.57 -14.46 4.10
CA ILE A 391 -11.78 -13.63 3.98
C ILE A 391 -11.74 -12.45 4.96
N ARG A 392 -11.36 -12.73 6.21
CA ARG A 392 -11.25 -11.71 7.26
C ARG A 392 -10.24 -10.62 6.89
N ASP A 393 -9.11 -10.98 6.27
CA ASP A 393 -8.12 -10.00 5.86
C ASP A 393 -8.56 -9.17 4.65
N ALA A 394 -9.19 -9.80 3.65
CA ALA A 394 -9.78 -9.07 2.53
C ALA A 394 -10.81 -8.01 2.97
N GLN A 395 -11.61 -8.33 3.99
CA GLN A 395 -12.59 -7.40 4.57
C GLN A 395 -11.97 -6.30 5.44
N LYS A 396 -10.75 -6.51 5.97
CA LYS A 396 -10.05 -5.53 6.79
C LYS A 396 -9.41 -4.41 5.97
N TRP A 397 -8.86 -4.70 4.79
CA TRP A 397 -8.09 -3.70 4.05
C TRP A 397 -8.87 -2.41 3.72
N PRO A 398 -10.11 -2.45 3.21
CA PRO A 398 -10.88 -1.22 2.99
C PRO A 398 -11.13 -0.43 4.28
N LYS A 399 -11.36 -1.14 5.40
CA LYS A 399 -11.60 -0.54 6.73
C LYS A 399 -10.34 0.01 7.38
N ARG A 400 -9.17 -0.44 6.92
CA ARG A 400 -7.84 -0.05 7.42
C ARG A 400 -7.11 0.88 6.47
N ASP A 401 -7.72 1.27 5.35
CA ASP A 401 -7.17 2.33 4.52
C ASP A 401 -7.36 3.67 5.24
N ASN A 402 -6.26 4.18 5.79
CA ASN A 402 -6.27 5.40 6.59
C ASN A 402 -5.85 6.64 5.78
N ARG A 403 -5.85 6.54 4.44
CA ARG A 403 -5.49 7.66 3.57
C ARG A 403 -6.61 8.71 3.56
N LYS A 404 -6.34 9.79 4.29
CA LYS A 404 -7.20 10.97 4.41
C LYS A 404 -6.86 12.06 3.39
N ASP A 405 -5.69 11.98 2.75
CA ASP A 405 -5.31 12.92 1.71
C ASP A 405 -6.26 12.77 0.50
N PRO A 406 -6.89 13.86 0.02
CA PRO A 406 -7.72 13.81 -1.18
C PRO A 406 -6.93 13.46 -2.44
N ASN A 407 -5.64 13.79 -2.50
CA ASN A 407 -4.76 13.44 -3.60
C ASN A 407 -4.10 12.07 -3.34
N ARG A 408 -4.76 11.00 -3.80
CA ARG A 408 -4.26 9.63 -3.68
C ARG A 408 -3.23 9.33 -4.78
N LEU A 409 -2.06 8.85 -4.36
CA LEU A 409 -0.99 8.42 -5.28
C LEU A 409 -1.20 6.98 -5.78
N ASP A 410 -1.61 6.08 -4.88
CA ASP A 410 -1.82 4.66 -5.20
C ASP A 410 -3.30 4.35 -5.45
N TYR A 411 -3.59 3.69 -6.57
CA TYR A 411 -4.92 3.21 -6.91
C TYR A 411 -5.05 1.74 -6.52
N ILE A 412 -5.91 1.46 -5.53
CA ILE A 412 -5.96 0.17 -4.86
C ILE A 412 -7.30 -0.53 -5.15
N ASN A 413 -7.24 -1.74 -5.71
CA ASN A 413 -8.35 -2.67 -5.75
C ASN A 413 -8.26 -3.65 -4.56
N TYR A 414 -9.34 -3.80 -3.80
CA TYR A 414 -9.40 -4.67 -2.61
C TYR A 414 -10.05 -6.03 -2.90
N ASN A 415 -10.52 -6.24 -4.13
CA ASN A 415 -11.26 -7.44 -4.53
C ASN A 415 -10.41 -8.70 -4.33
N LEU A 416 -10.95 -9.67 -3.58
CA LEU A 416 -10.33 -10.99 -3.41
C LEU A 416 -10.36 -11.79 -4.73
N LEU A 417 -11.53 -11.85 -5.34
CA LEU A 417 -11.75 -12.42 -6.67
C LEU A 417 -11.85 -11.29 -7.68
N SER A 418 -11.01 -11.35 -8.71
CA SER A 418 -10.88 -10.34 -9.76
C SER A 418 -10.45 -11.01 -11.06
N PRO A 419 -10.52 -10.33 -12.22
CA PRO A 419 -9.98 -10.88 -13.47
C PRO A 419 -8.55 -11.42 -13.32
N TYR A 420 -7.70 -10.71 -12.55
CA TYR A 420 -6.33 -11.12 -12.27
C TYR A 420 -6.21 -12.45 -11.50
N THR A 421 -7.02 -12.68 -10.47
CA THR A 421 -6.95 -13.94 -9.70
C THR A 421 -7.68 -15.07 -10.42
N ILE A 422 -8.80 -14.79 -11.07
CA ILE A 422 -9.60 -15.80 -11.77
C ILE A 422 -8.89 -16.31 -13.03
N GLN A 423 -8.23 -15.45 -13.82
CA GLN A 423 -7.42 -15.94 -14.95
C GLN A 423 -6.32 -16.91 -14.49
N LYS A 424 -5.74 -16.68 -13.30
CA LYS A 424 -4.72 -17.56 -12.71
C LYS A 424 -5.34 -18.87 -12.25
N MET A 425 -6.57 -18.86 -11.74
CA MET A 425 -7.31 -20.08 -11.45
C MET A 425 -7.66 -20.88 -12.71
N PHE A 426 -8.00 -20.23 -13.82
CA PHE A 426 -8.15 -20.89 -15.12
C PHE A 426 -6.85 -21.59 -15.54
N LYS A 427 -5.72 -20.87 -15.52
CA LYS A 427 -4.39 -21.44 -15.81
C LYS A 427 -4.04 -22.59 -14.86
N GLY A 428 -4.23 -22.38 -13.55
CA GLY A 428 -3.97 -23.37 -12.52
C GLY A 428 -4.81 -24.64 -12.68
N ARG A 429 -6.11 -24.50 -12.98
CA ARG A 429 -7.00 -25.61 -13.30
C ARG A 429 -6.48 -26.42 -14.49
N SER A 430 -6.07 -25.77 -15.57
CA SER A 430 -5.50 -26.43 -16.74
C SER A 430 -4.20 -27.16 -16.41
N ILE A 431 -3.30 -26.53 -15.64
CA ILE A 431 -2.06 -27.16 -15.16
C ILE A 431 -2.34 -28.43 -14.35
N LEU A 432 -3.27 -28.37 -13.39
CA LEU A 432 -3.60 -29.51 -12.55
C LEU A 432 -4.24 -30.67 -13.35
N LYS A 433 -5.11 -30.35 -14.32
CA LYS A 433 -5.69 -31.36 -15.22
C LYS A 433 -4.61 -32.01 -16.10
N GLU A 434 -3.66 -31.21 -16.59
CA GLU A 434 -2.58 -31.72 -17.42
C GLU A 434 -1.58 -32.59 -16.63
N LEU A 435 -1.20 -32.18 -15.42
CA LEU A 435 -0.40 -33.01 -14.51
C LEU A 435 -1.06 -34.36 -14.23
N LYS A 436 -2.37 -34.36 -14.00
CA LYS A 436 -3.16 -35.58 -13.82
C LYS A 436 -3.11 -36.48 -15.05
N ARG A 437 -3.23 -35.90 -16.24
CA ARG A 437 -3.20 -36.62 -17.53
C ARG A 437 -1.83 -37.23 -17.82
N VAL A 438 -0.74 -36.47 -17.63
CA VAL A 438 0.62 -36.87 -18.02
C VAL A 438 1.26 -37.84 -17.05
N SER A 439 1.11 -37.63 -15.73
CA SER A 439 1.71 -38.53 -14.73
C SER A 439 0.86 -39.77 -14.46
N GLY A 440 -0.43 -39.74 -14.79
CA GLY A 440 -1.40 -40.80 -14.53
C GLY A 440 -2.40 -40.41 -13.45
N GLU A 441 -3.66 -40.83 -13.60
CA GLU A 441 -4.73 -40.46 -12.67
C GLU A 441 -4.57 -41.05 -11.27
N THR A 442 -3.84 -42.17 -11.17
CA THR A 442 -3.58 -42.92 -9.94
C THR A 442 -2.24 -42.58 -9.29
N SER A 443 -1.46 -41.62 -9.83
CA SER A 443 -0.21 -41.19 -9.20
C SER A 443 -0.50 -40.62 -7.82
N GLU A 444 0.21 -41.08 -6.79
CA GLU A 444 0.06 -40.56 -5.43
C GLU A 444 0.55 -39.12 -5.29
N ILE A 445 1.61 -38.78 -6.04
CA ILE A 445 2.30 -37.49 -5.99
C ILE A 445 2.61 -37.00 -7.41
N TYR A 446 2.36 -35.72 -7.63
CA TYR A 446 2.70 -34.97 -8.85
C TYR A 446 3.81 -33.97 -8.54
N SER A 447 4.73 -33.77 -9.48
CA SER A 447 5.80 -32.77 -9.35
C SER A 447 5.47 -31.53 -10.19
N TYR A 448 5.65 -30.34 -9.61
CA TYR A 448 5.41 -29.06 -10.29
C TYR A 448 6.39 -28.01 -9.77
N GLN A 449 7.25 -27.46 -10.65
CA GLN A 449 8.16 -26.35 -10.34
C GLN A 449 8.88 -26.48 -8.98
N SER A 450 9.59 -27.61 -8.78
CA SER A 450 10.31 -27.94 -7.54
C SER A 450 9.46 -28.17 -6.28
N ALA A 451 8.14 -28.22 -6.41
CA ALA A 451 7.20 -28.60 -5.37
C ALA A 451 6.49 -29.93 -5.69
N LYS A 452 5.91 -30.56 -4.67
CA LYS A 452 5.13 -31.80 -4.78
C LYS A 452 3.66 -31.56 -4.44
N ILE A 453 2.74 -32.19 -5.18
CA ILE A 453 1.29 -32.10 -4.95
C ILE A 453 0.76 -33.52 -4.75
N LYS A 454 0.06 -33.77 -3.63
CA LYS A 454 -0.62 -35.06 -3.40
C LYS A 454 -1.83 -35.20 -4.30
N ASN A 455 -2.19 -36.42 -4.69
CA ASN A 455 -3.37 -36.70 -5.53
C ASN A 455 -4.66 -36.07 -5.01
N SER A 456 -4.93 -36.22 -3.71
CA SER A 456 -6.10 -35.61 -3.08
C SER A 456 -6.07 -34.08 -3.13
N SER A 457 -4.90 -33.47 -2.94
CA SER A 457 -4.72 -32.02 -3.05
C SER A 457 -4.92 -31.51 -4.48
N LEU A 458 -4.45 -32.26 -5.49
CA LEU A 458 -4.63 -31.92 -6.90
C LEU A 458 -6.10 -31.90 -7.29
N ASN A 459 -6.84 -32.98 -6.99
CA ASN A 459 -8.25 -33.08 -7.33
C ASN A 459 -9.10 -32.03 -6.58
N ASN A 460 -8.78 -31.80 -5.30
CA ASN A 460 -9.42 -30.71 -4.54
C ASN A 460 -9.11 -29.33 -5.12
N GLY A 461 -7.87 -29.09 -5.56
CA GLY A 461 -7.47 -27.83 -6.20
C GLY A 461 -8.28 -27.53 -7.45
N ILE A 462 -8.46 -28.52 -8.34
CA ILE A 462 -9.33 -28.39 -9.53
C ILE A 462 -10.74 -27.98 -9.11
N ARG A 463 -11.32 -28.68 -8.14
CA ARG A 463 -12.67 -28.40 -7.63
C ARG A 463 -12.78 -26.99 -7.03
N PHE A 464 -11.81 -26.56 -6.22
CA PHE A 464 -11.83 -25.24 -5.59
C PHE A 464 -11.72 -24.12 -6.62
N TYR A 465 -10.88 -24.28 -7.64
CA TYR A 465 -10.80 -23.32 -8.75
C TYR A 465 -12.10 -23.26 -9.55
N GLU A 466 -12.74 -24.39 -9.84
CA GLU A 466 -14.04 -24.41 -10.52
C GLU A 466 -15.13 -23.69 -9.70
N ILE A 467 -15.20 -23.92 -8.38
CA ILE A 467 -16.11 -23.19 -7.47
C ILE A 467 -15.86 -21.68 -7.53
N ALA A 468 -14.61 -21.24 -7.44
CA ALA A 468 -14.28 -19.81 -7.47
C ALA A 468 -14.59 -19.16 -8.82
N ILE A 469 -14.38 -19.86 -9.94
CA ILE A 469 -14.74 -19.39 -11.28
C ILE A 469 -16.26 -19.21 -11.39
N HIS A 470 -17.06 -20.21 -10.98
CA HIS A 470 -18.53 -20.08 -10.94
C HIS A 470 -18.98 -18.91 -10.07
N LYS A 471 -18.39 -18.76 -8.88
CA LYS A 471 -18.69 -17.67 -7.93
C LYS A 471 -18.42 -16.30 -8.54
N PHE A 472 -17.29 -16.11 -9.23
CA PHE A 472 -16.94 -14.83 -9.83
C PHE A 472 -17.81 -14.50 -11.04
N LEU A 473 -17.84 -15.38 -12.06
CA LEU A 473 -18.54 -15.10 -13.31
C LEU A 473 -20.05 -14.94 -13.09
N GLY A 474 -20.64 -15.76 -12.21
CA GLY A 474 -22.05 -15.62 -11.84
C GLY A 474 -22.34 -14.32 -11.10
N ASN A 475 -21.45 -13.86 -10.22
CA ASN A 475 -21.62 -12.58 -9.54
C ASN A 475 -21.55 -11.41 -10.52
N SER A 476 -20.65 -11.46 -11.52
CA SER A 476 -20.58 -10.45 -12.59
C SER A 476 -21.88 -10.40 -13.42
N ILE A 477 -22.45 -11.55 -13.79
CA ILE A 477 -23.77 -11.60 -14.48
C ILE A 477 -24.88 -11.03 -13.59
N ILE A 478 -24.97 -11.47 -12.34
CA ILE A 478 -26.02 -11.01 -11.42
C ILE A 478 -25.96 -9.49 -11.26
N LYS A 479 -24.75 -8.94 -11.11
CA LYS A 479 -24.55 -7.48 -11.04
C LYS A 479 -24.91 -6.77 -12.34
N ARG A 480 -24.63 -7.36 -13.51
CA ARG A 480 -25.03 -6.79 -14.81
C ARG A 480 -26.55 -6.69 -14.94
N LEU A 481 -27.28 -7.69 -14.46
CA LEU A 481 -28.74 -7.83 -14.58
C LEU A 481 -29.51 -7.28 -13.37
N GLU A 482 -28.81 -6.75 -12.35
CA GLU A 482 -29.40 -6.22 -11.12
C GLU A 482 -30.39 -5.07 -11.41
N GLY A 483 -31.59 -5.13 -10.82
CA GLY A 483 -32.60 -4.06 -10.91
C GLY A 483 -33.35 -3.92 -12.25
N ILE A 484 -33.07 -4.75 -13.26
CA ILE A 484 -33.70 -4.66 -14.58
C ILE A 484 -34.74 -5.77 -14.77
N ASN A 485 -35.95 -5.43 -15.21
CA ASN A 485 -36.94 -6.40 -15.66
C ASN A 485 -36.81 -6.59 -17.17
N PHE A 486 -36.80 -7.84 -17.62
CA PHE A 486 -36.73 -8.18 -19.04
C PHE A 486 -38.03 -8.81 -19.49
N GLN A 487 -38.44 -8.54 -20.72
CA GLN A 487 -39.67 -9.06 -21.33
C GLN A 487 -39.40 -10.15 -22.37
N SER A 488 -38.17 -10.25 -22.87
CA SER A 488 -37.77 -11.24 -23.88
C SER A 488 -36.30 -11.63 -23.73
N ASN A 489 -35.93 -12.75 -24.37
CA ASN A 489 -34.53 -13.15 -24.49
C ASN A 489 -33.67 -12.08 -25.20
N GLU A 490 -34.25 -11.30 -26.10
CA GLU A 490 -33.52 -10.26 -26.84
C GLU A 490 -33.08 -9.10 -25.93
N GLU A 491 -33.93 -8.67 -25.00
CA GLU A 491 -33.55 -7.62 -24.03
C GLU A 491 -32.41 -8.08 -23.11
N ILE A 492 -32.40 -9.36 -22.72
CA ILE A 492 -31.29 -9.96 -21.96
C ILE A 492 -30.00 -9.87 -22.79
N ARG A 493 -30.03 -10.29 -24.06
CA ARG A 493 -28.86 -10.24 -24.95
C ARG A 493 -28.34 -8.82 -25.11
N GLN A 494 -29.23 -7.85 -25.35
CA GLN A 494 -28.86 -6.44 -25.46
C GLN A 494 -28.16 -5.94 -24.20
N ARG A 495 -28.67 -6.30 -23.01
CA ARG A 495 -28.05 -5.90 -21.74
C ARG A 495 -26.69 -6.58 -21.49
N LEU A 496 -26.52 -7.80 -21.95
CA LEU A 496 -25.27 -8.54 -21.79
C LEU A 496 -24.13 -8.01 -22.68
N LYS A 497 -24.44 -7.31 -23.78
CA LYS A 497 -23.41 -6.71 -24.64
C LYS A 497 -22.47 -5.82 -23.82
N PRO A 498 -21.14 -5.98 -23.96
CA PRO A 498 -20.17 -5.11 -23.29
C PRO A 498 -20.33 -3.65 -23.70
N ASP A 499 -20.08 -2.72 -22.76
CA ASP A 499 -20.16 -1.27 -23.03
C ASP A 499 -18.89 -0.75 -23.74
N THR A 500 -17.84 -1.56 -23.77
CA THR A 500 -16.53 -1.24 -24.35
C THR A 500 -15.79 -2.50 -24.76
N GLU A 501 -14.89 -2.37 -25.73
CA GLU A 501 -13.95 -3.43 -26.14
C GLU A 501 -12.76 -3.55 -25.18
N ILE A 502 -12.55 -2.56 -24.30
CA ILE A 502 -11.47 -2.56 -23.32
C ILE A 502 -11.77 -3.55 -22.19
N GLY A 503 -10.78 -4.36 -21.82
CA GLY A 503 -10.91 -5.39 -20.78
C GLY A 503 -10.69 -6.81 -21.29
N ILE A 504 -10.61 -7.00 -22.61
CA ILE A 504 -10.29 -8.29 -23.23
C ILE A 504 -8.85 -8.70 -22.92
N GLY A 505 -8.62 -10.00 -22.82
CA GLY A 505 -7.27 -10.58 -22.72
C GLY A 505 -6.78 -10.75 -21.28
N GLU A 506 -5.47 -10.54 -21.09
CA GLU A 506 -4.83 -10.72 -19.79
C GLU A 506 -4.99 -9.49 -18.90
N TRP A 507 -5.11 -9.73 -17.60
CA TRP A 507 -5.11 -8.70 -16.58
C TRP A 507 -3.86 -8.79 -15.73
N VAL A 508 -3.40 -7.66 -15.21
CA VAL A 508 -2.19 -7.58 -14.38
C VAL A 508 -2.49 -6.88 -13.06
N ASP A 509 -1.68 -7.20 -12.05
CA ASP A 509 -1.66 -6.50 -10.77
C ASP A 509 -0.38 -5.67 -10.68
N VAL A 510 -0.49 -4.37 -10.89
CA VAL A 510 0.64 -3.43 -10.94
C VAL A 510 0.87 -2.88 -9.53
N SER A 511 0.96 -3.77 -8.54
CA SER A 511 1.03 -3.44 -7.10
C SER A 511 -0.16 -2.63 -6.57
N GLY A 512 -1.35 -3.25 -6.58
CA GLY A 512 -2.57 -2.65 -6.04
C GLY A 512 -3.58 -2.31 -7.13
N LEU A 513 -3.14 -1.81 -8.27
CA LEU A 513 -4.00 -1.54 -9.42
C LEU A 513 -4.16 -2.81 -10.25
N ILE A 514 -5.38 -3.32 -10.33
CA ILE A 514 -5.77 -4.40 -11.20
C ILE A 514 -6.33 -3.79 -12.48
N ALA A 515 -5.67 -4.02 -13.60
CA ALA A 515 -6.05 -3.42 -14.88
C ALA A 515 -5.84 -4.40 -16.07
N PRO A 516 -6.54 -4.19 -17.19
CA PRO A 516 -6.25 -4.90 -18.44
C PRO A 516 -4.82 -4.62 -18.88
N LYS A 517 -4.09 -5.65 -19.29
CA LYS A 517 -2.71 -5.51 -19.76
C LYS A 517 -2.61 -4.60 -20.99
N SER A 518 -3.63 -4.60 -21.86
CA SER A 518 -3.70 -3.72 -23.02
C SER A 518 -3.62 -2.24 -22.66
N GLU A 519 -4.27 -1.83 -21.56
CA GLU A 519 -4.29 -0.44 -21.12
C GLU A 519 -2.96 -0.03 -20.48
N ILE A 520 -2.33 -0.94 -19.75
CA ILE A 520 -0.97 -0.75 -19.27
C ILE A 520 -0.02 -0.59 -20.46
N ASP A 521 -0.03 -1.52 -21.42
CA ASP A 521 0.83 -1.47 -22.60
C ASP A 521 0.60 -0.18 -23.41
N ARG A 522 -0.65 0.26 -23.57
CA ARG A 522 -1.01 1.54 -24.22
C ARG A 522 -0.37 2.74 -23.52
N LEU A 523 -0.39 2.78 -22.19
CA LEU A 523 0.29 3.81 -21.41
C LEU A 523 1.81 3.74 -21.60
N LEU A 524 2.40 2.55 -21.53
CA LEU A 524 3.85 2.36 -21.71
C LEU A 524 4.31 2.83 -23.09
N ASP A 525 3.59 2.45 -24.15
CA ASP A 525 3.84 2.89 -25.52
C ASP A 525 3.70 4.42 -25.66
N GLY A 526 2.72 5.02 -24.96
CA GLY A 526 2.53 6.46 -24.91
C GLY A 526 3.71 7.19 -24.25
N ILE A 527 4.32 6.61 -23.23
CA ILE A 527 5.53 7.15 -22.58
C ILE A 527 6.74 7.03 -23.49
N GLU A 528 6.95 5.87 -24.12
CA GLU A 528 8.07 5.65 -25.06
C GLU A 528 8.02 6.61 -26.25
N LYS A 529 6.82 6.86 -26.80
CA LYS A 529 6.60 7.80 -27.92
C LYS A 529 6.63 9.27 -27.47
N GLY A 530 6.73 9.55 -26.17
CA GLY A 530 6.74 10.90 -25.62
C GLY A 530 5.38 11.61 -25.58
N ALA A 531 4.28 10.91 -25.93
CA ALA A 531 2.92 11.43 -25.83
C ALA A 531 2.51 11.63 -24.36
N VAL A 532 3.01 10.77 -23.46
CA VAL A 532 2.87 10.90 -22.01
C VAL A 532 4.24 11.23 -21.41
N ASN A 533 4.44 12.48 -21.01
CA ASN A 533 5.76 13.01 -20.64
C ASN A 533 5.82 13.74 -19.28
N ARG A 534 4.79 13.58 -18.44
CA ARG A 534 4.72 14.19 -17.11
C ARG A 534 4.21 13.19 -16.09
N LEU A 535 4.74 13.24 -14.87
CA LEU A 535 4.28 12.41 -13.73
C LEU A 535 2.76 12.51 -13.51
N LYS A 536 2.20 13.73 -13.62
CA LYS A 536 0.75 13.96 -13.48
C LYS A 536 -0.06 13.21 -14.54
N SER A 537 0.40 13.18 -15.80
CA SER A 537 -0.29 12.49 -16.88
C SER A 537 -0.23 10.98 -16.72
N ILE A 538 0.92 10.44 -16.27
CA ILE A 538 1.06 9.02 -15.95
C ILE A 538 0.08 8.62 -14.83
N ASN A 539 0.03 9.38 -13.73
CA ASN A 539 -0.88 9.10 -12.63
C ASN A 539 -2.36 9.24 -13.05
N ALA A 540 -2.70 10.18 -13.93
CA ALA A 540 -4.06 10.31 -14.47
C ALA A 540 -4.50 9.07 -15.26
N SER A 541 -3.61 8.45 -16.04
CA SER A 541 -3.91 7.19 -16.73
C SER A 541 -4.18 6.03 -15.77
N PHE A 542 -3.46 5.95 -14.64
CA PHE A 542 -3.77 4.95 -13.61
C PHE A 542 -5.11 5.22 -12.92
N ALA A 543 -5.45 6.49 -12.70
CA ALA A 543 -6.75 6.89 -12.17
C ALA A 543 -7.89 6.44 -13.09
N GLU A 544 -7.76 6.71 -14.39
CA GLU A 544 -8.74 6.34 -15.41
C GLU A 544 -8.96 4.81 -15.44
N MET A 545 -7.89 4.02 -15.36
CA MET A 545 -8.00 2.55 -15.30
C MET A 545 -8.72 2.08 -14.02
N HIS A 546 -8.47 2.72 -12.89
CA HIS A 546 -9.08 2.37 -11.61
C HIS A 546 -10.57 2.73 -11.57
N GLU A 547 -10.93 3.91 -12.06
CA GLU A 547 -12.32 4.39 -12.13
C GLU A 547 -13.19 3.51 -13.04
N ASN A 548 -12.62 3.04 -14.16
CA ASN A 548 -13.32 2.19 -15.13
C ASN A 548 -13.23 0.67 -14.83
N TYR A 549 -12.69 0.28 -13.67
CA TYR A 549 -12.42 -1.12 -13.32
C TYR A 549 -13.61 -2.05 -13.58
N TYR A 550 -14.81 -1.70 -13.10
CA TYR A 550 -15.99 -2.58 -13.22
C TYR A 550 -16.52 -2.67 -14.66
N THR A 551 -16.37 -1.60 -15.45
CA THR A 551 -16.72 -1.60 -16.87
C THR A 551 -15.82 -2.56 -17.64
N TYR A 552 -14.50 -2.49 -17.40
CA TYR A 552 -13.53 -3.40 -18.02
C TYR A 552 -13.69 -4.84 -17.51
N GLU A 553 -13.95 -5.02 -16.21
CA GLU A 553 -14.23 -6.34 -15.62
C GLU A 553 -15.40 -7.02 -16.32
N TRP A 554 -16.47 -6.27 -16.64
CA TRP A 554 -17.62 -6.82 -17.33
C TRP A 554 -17.26 -7.36 -18.72
N THR A 555 -16.54 -6.58 -19.53
CA THR A 555 -16.05 -7.02 -20.84
C THR A 555 -15.23 -8.31 -20.72
N TRP A 556 -14.35 -8.41 -19.73
CA TRP A 556 -13.58 -9.62 -19.47
C TRP A 556 -14.46 -10.81 -19.07
N ALA A 557 -15.37 -10.61 -18.12
CA ALA A 557 -16.25 -11.64 -17.60
C ALA A 557 -17.16 -12.19 -18.69
N TYR A 558 -17.73 -11.32 -19.54
CA TYR A 558 -18.59 -11.69 -20.66
C TYR A 558 -17.94 -12.73 -21.59
N HIS A 559 -16.70 -12.49 -22.02
CA HIS A 559 -15.97 -13.45 -22.86
C HIS A 559 -15.61 -14.74 -22.12
N LYS A 560 -15.29 -14.65 -20.81
CA LYS A 560 -15.00 -15.83 -20.00
C LYS A 560 -16.23 -16.67 -19.69
N ILE A 561 -17.41 -16.08 -19.64
CA ILE A 561 -18.68 -16.80 -19.54
C ILE A 561 -18.92 -17.64 -20.79
N GLN A 562 -18.75 -17.03 -21.98
CA GLN A 562 -18.84 -17.74 -23.26
C GLN A 562 -17.87 -18.94 -23.30
N GLU A 563 -16.59 -18.72 -22.96
CA GLU A 563 -15.57 -19.78 -22.96
C GLU A 563 -15.87 -20.89 -21.93
N PHE A 564 -16.22 -20.52 -20.70
CA PHE A 564 -16.31 -21.48 -19.59
C PHE A 564 -17.61 -22.29 -19.60
N TYR A 565 -18.74 -21.68 -19.97
CA TYR A 565 -20.03 -22.36 -20.06
C TYR A 565 -20.34 -22.89 -21.46
N GLY A 566 -19.54 -22.54 -22.48
CA GLY A 566 -19.76 -22.97 -23.86
C GLY A 566 -21.01 -22.35 -24.48
N LEU A 567 -21.34 -21.11 -24.12
CA LEU A 567 -22.55 -20.40 -24.55
C LEU A 567 -22.22 -19.42 -25.67
N ASP A 568 -23.02 -19.40 -26.72
CA ASP A 568 -22.96 -18.38 -27.77
C ASP A 568 -23.73 -17.12 -27.31
N PRO A 569 -23.08 -15.94 -27.25
CA PRO A 569 -23.76 -14.72 -26.83
C PRO A 569 -24.92 -14.27 -27.71
N GLU A 570 -24.96 -14.68 -28.98
CA GLU A 570 -26.07 -14.35 -29.88
C GLU A 570 -27.29 -15.24 -29.64
N THR A 571 -27.10 -16.42 -29.04
CA THR A 571 -28.19 -17.38 -28.78
C THR A 571 -28.53 -17.56 -27.31
N ILE A 572 -27.82 -16.90 -26.40
CA ILE A 572 -28.03 -17.05 -24.95
C ILE A 572 -29.48 -16.75 -24.58
N THR A 573 -30.04 -17.58 -23.69
CA THR A 573 -31.43 -17.54 -23.26
C THR A 573 -31.57 -17.28 -21.75
N ALA A 574 -32.78 -16.92 -21.33
CA ALA A 574 -33.21 -16.87 -19.94
C ALA A 574 -32.84 -18.16 -19.17
N GLN A 575 -33.01 -19.32 -19.81
CA GLN A 575 -32.72 -20.61 -19.20
C GLN A 575 -31.22 -20.85 -18.97
N ASP A 576 -30.36 -20.36 -19.87
CA ASP A 576 -28.91 -20.40 -19.70
C ASP A 576 -28.48 -19.53 -18.52
N ILE A 577 -29.06 -18.32 -18.40
CA ILE A 577 -28.80 -17.44 -17.26
C ILE A 577 -29.25 -18.09 -15.96
N ILE A 578 -30.42 -18.72 -15.92
CA ILE A 578 -30.89 -19.49 -14.75
C ILE A 578 -29.89 -20.60 -14.41
N GLY A 579 -29.34 -21.29 -15.41
CA GLY A 579 -28.29 -22.30 -15.23
C GLY A 579 -27.04 -21.75 -14.56
N ILE A 580 -26.54 -20.61 -15.04
CA ILE A 580 -25.38 -19.93 -14.46
C ILE A 580 -25.67 -19.48 -13.02
N VAL A 581 -26.84 -18.88 -12.77
CA VAL A 581 -27.22 -18.40 -11.43
C VAL A 581 -27.35 -19.56 -10.43
N LYS A 582 -27.88 -20.71 -10.86
CA LYS A 582 -27.91 -21.93 -10.02
C LYS A 582 -26.51 -22.44 -9.70
N ALA A 583 -25.62 -22.52 -10.70
CA ALA A 583 -24.23 -22.93 -10.49
C ALA A 583 -23.49 -21.96 -9.55
N TRP A 584 -23.73 -20.66 -9.72
CA TRP A 584 -23.23 -19.61 -8.83
C TRP A 584 -23.73 -19.76 -7.40
N GLN A 585 -25.04 -19.95 -7.21
CA GLN A 585 -25.64 -20.10 -5.89
C GLN A 585 -25.05 -21.31 -5.16
N GLN A 586 -24.93 -22.45 -5.85
CA GLN A 586 -24.27 -23.65 -5.32
C GLN A 586 -22.80 -23.39 -4.95
N ALA A 587 -22.05 -22.68 -5.80
CA ALA A 587 -20.65 -22.34 -5.55
C ALA A 587 -20.47 -21.39 -4.36
N VAL A 588 -21.26 -20.34 -4.27
CA VAL A 588 -21.21 -19.35 -3.17
C VAL A 588 -21.59 -20.00 -1.85
N VAL A 589 -22.76 -20.64 -1.78
CA VAL A 589 -23.25 -21.28 -0.56
C VAL A 589 -22.33 -22.44 -0.16
N GLY A 590 -21.84 -23.22 -1.13
CA GLY A 590 -20.90 -24.30 -0.89
C GLY A 590 -19.59 -23.79 -0.29
N LEU A 591 -19.02 -22.71 -0.84
CA LEU A 591 -17.79 -22.11 -0.33
C LEU A 591 -18.00 -21.52 1.07
N ASP A 592 -19.10 -20.80 1.30
CA ASP A 592 -19.39 -20.18 2.59
C ASP A 592 -19.63 -21.24 3.68
N LYS A 593 -20.24 -22.39 3.36
CA LYS A 593 -20.31 -23.56 4.25
C LYS A 593 -18.92 -24.10 4.58
N MET A 594 -18.00 -24.16 3.62
CA MET A 594 -16.62 -24.59 3.90
C MET A 594 -15.87 -23.60 4.81
N VAL A 595 -16.14 -22.30 4.66
CA VAL A 595 -15.59 -21.23 5.52
C VAL A 595 -16.16 -21.34 6.93
N TYR A 596 -17.46 -21.60 7.06
CA TYR A 596 -18.12 -21.85 8.34
C TYR A 596 -17.51 -23.06 9.07
N GLU A 597 -17.28 -24.17 8.37
CA GLU A 597 -16.61 -25.35 8.94
C GLU A 597 -15.13 -25.08 9.29
N ASP A 598 -14.45 -24.19 8.56
CA ASP A 598 -13.09 -23.77 8.92
C ASP A 598 -13.08 -22.90 10.18
N ALA A 599 -14.04 -21.96 10.30
CA ALA A 599 -14.21 -21.12 11.48
C ALA A 599 -14.51 -21.92 12.74
N LYS A 600 -15.28 -23.02 12.66
CA LYS A 600 -15.52 -23.93 13.79
C LYS A 600 -14.25 -24.45 14.44
N LYS A 601 -13.16 -24.63 13.69
CA LYS A 601 -11.88 -25.11 14.24
C LYS A 601 -11.26 -24.09 15.21
N GLU A 602 -11.56 -22.81 15.08
CA GLU A 602 -11.10 -21.78 16.03
C GLU A 602 -11.74 -21.93 17.43
N PHE A 603 -12.77 -22.77 17.58
CA PHE A 603 -13.54 -23.01 18.81
C PHE A 603 -13.44 -24.46 19.30
N SER A 604 -12.48 -25.23 18.80
CA SER A 604 -12.22 -26.60 19.25
C SER A 604 -11.59 -26.64 20.65
N LEU A 605 -11.66 -27.80 21.31
CA LEU A 605 -10.98 -28.04 22.59
C LEU A 605 -9.48 -27.72 22.57
N SER A 606 -8.80 -27.97 21.43
CA SER A 606 -7.38 -27.62 21.26
C SER A 606 -7.13 -26.11 21.25
N SER A 607 -8.12 -25.32 20.84
CA SER A 607 -8.04 -23.86 20.88
C SER A 607 -8.29 -23.31 22.30
N MET A 608 -8.88 -24.13 23.18
CA MET A 608 -9.17 -23.80 24.58
C MET A 608 -8.03 -24.16 25.55
N THR A 609 -6.95 -24.81 25.08
CA THR A 609 -5.89 -25.37 25.95
C THR A 609 -5.24 -24.36 26.91
N GLY A 610 -5.25 -23.06 26.58
CA GLY A 610 -4.68 -22.00 27.43
C GLY A 610 -5.68 -21.28 28.35
N PHE A 611 -6.95 -21.67 28.36
CA PHE A 611 -8.02 -21.02 29.12
C PHE A 611 -8.34 -21.81 30.39
N GLY A 612 -8.85 -21.15 31.44
CA GLY A 612 -9.13 -21.77 32.74
C GLY A 612 -7.88 -22.40 33.37
N ALA A 613 -6.82 -21.60 33.52
CA ALA A 613 -5.45 -22.05 33.80
C ALA A 613 -5.28 -23.03 34.98
N ASP A 614 -6.17 -22.97 35.98
CA ASP A 614 -6.21 -23.82 37.18
C ASP A 614 -7.60 -24.46 37.40
N GLY A 615 -8.50 -24.36 36.42
CA GLY A 615 -9.89 -24.77 36.54
C GLY A 615 -10.22 -26.15 35.95
N SER A 616 -11.46 -26.55 36.16
CA SER A 616 -12.12 -27.68 35.50
C SER A 616 -12.38 -27.41 34.02
N HIS A 617 -12.79 -28.44 33.28
CA HIS A 617 -13.19 -28.29 31.87
C HIS A 617 -14.34 -27.30 31.67
N ASP A 618 -15.25 -27.19 32.64
CA ASP A 618 -16.36 -26.24 32.58
C ASP A 618 -15.87 -24.80 32.77
N GLU A 619 -14.94 -24.58 33.70
CA GLU A 619 -14.30 -23.27 33.92
C GLU A 619 -13.43 -22.86 32.73
N MET A 620 -12.69 -23.79 32.11
CA MET A 620 -11.97 -23.57 30.85
C MET A 620 -12.90 -23.10 29.73
N LYS A 621 -14.07 -23.75 29.60
CA LYS A 621 -15.05 -23.39 28.58
C LYS A 621 -15.67 -22.01 28.87
N GLN A 622 -16.04 -21.75 30.13
CA GLN A 622 -16.59 -20.45 30.54
C GLN A 622 -15.58 -19.32 30.32
N ASP A 623 -14.31 -19.52 30.70
CA ASP A 623 -13.25 -18.54 30.48
C ASP A 623 -13.05 -18.28 28.98
N PHE A 624 -12.99 -19.33 28.16
CA PHE A 624 -12.93 -19.19 26.71
C PHE A 624 -14.12 -18.39 26.16
N GLU A 625 -15.34 -18.71 26.58
CA GLU A 625 -16.56 -18.02 26.13
C GLU A 625 -16.60 -16.55 26.56
N GLN A 626 -16.13 -16.21 27.78
CA GLN A 626 -16.06 -14.82 28.23
C GLN A 626 -15.02 -14.00 27.45
N VAL A 627 -13.89 -14.60 27.08
CA VAL A 627 -12.80 -13.90 26.38
C VAL A 627 -13.02 -13.83 24.86
N ARG A 628 -13.49 -14.93 24.26
CA ARG A 628 -13.58 -15.10 22.79
C ARG A 628 -15.01 -15.02 22.26
N GLY A 629 -16.01 -15.10 23.14
CA GLY A 629 -17.39 -15.34 22.77
C GLY A 629 -17.66 -16.81 22.48
N ASP A 630 -18.94 -17.18 22.44
CA ASP A 630 -19.36 -18.47 21.90
C ASP A 630 -19.37 -18.44 20.36
N PHE A 631 -19.44 -19.63 19.77
CA PHE A 631 -19.41 -19.79 18.31
C PHE A 631 -20.65 -19.20 17.62
N GLU A 632 -21.83 -19.35 18.21
CA GLU A 632 -23.10 -18.97 17.59
C GLU A 632 -23.30 -17.44 17.62
N SER A 633 -22.83 -16.75 18.66
CA SER A 633 -22.87 -15.29 18.75
C SER A 633 -21.71 -14.58 18.04
N ASN A 634 -20.72 -15.33 17.53
CA ASN A 634 -19.54 -14.74 16.91
C ASN A 634 -19.91 -13.88 15.70
N THR A 635 -19.45 -12.62 15.68
CA THR A 635 -19.79 -11.64 14.63
C THR A 635 -19.36 -12.06 13.22
N PHE A 636 -18.29 -12.84 13.08
CA PHE A 636 -17.87 -13.36 11.79
C PHE A 636 -18.77 -14.52 11.35
N VAL A 637 -19.08 -15.46 12.26
CA VAL A 637 -19.92 -16.63 11.99
C VAL A 637 -21.32 -16.20 11.57
N THR A 638 -21.94 -15.29 12.33
CA THR A 638 -23.23 -14.69 12.01
C THR A 638 -23.22 -13.95 10.66
N ALA A 639 -22.13 -13.23 10.34
CA ALA A 639 -21.98 -12.59 9.04
C ALA A 639 -21.88 -13.59 7.88
N VAL A 640 -21.25 -14.76 8.07
CA VAL A 640 -21.20 -15.83 7.06
C VAL A 640 -22.60 -16.44 6.86
N LEU A 641 -23.34 -16.74 7.93
CA LEU A 641 -24.70 -17.26 7.84
C LEU A 641 -25.63 -16.27 7.13
N LYS A 642 -25.59 -15.00 7.52
CA LYS A 642 -26.34 -13.93 6.85
C LYS A 642 -25.94 -13.81 5.37
N HIS A 643 -24.66 -13.89 5.05
CA HIS A 643 -24.21 -13.86 3.66
C HIS A 643 -24.76 -15.05 2.86
N ILE A 644 -24.86 -16.25 3.45
CA ILE A 644 -25.51 -17.41 2.81
C ILE A 644 -26.99 -17.12 2.52
N GLU A 645 -27.72 -16.57 3.49
CA GLU A 645 -29.13 -16.20 3.34
C GLU A 645 -29.31 -15.15 2.24
N ASP A 646 -28.58 -14.03 2.33
CA ASP A 646 -28.64 -12.91 1.39
C ASP A 646 -28.31 -13.35 -0.04
N LYS A 647 -27.28 -14.19 -0.22
CA LYS A 647 -26.89 -14.69 -1.56
C LYS A 647 -27.85 -15.73 -2.09
N THR A 648 -28.44 -16.55 -1.23
CA THR A 648 -29.50 -17.48 -1.62
C THR A 648 -30.72 -16.71 -2.11
N ALA A 649 -31.16 -15.70 -1.35
CA ALA A 649 -32.27 -14.82 -1.73
C ALA A 649 -32.01 -14.08 -3.04
N LEU A 650 -30.82 -13.51 -3.22
CA LEU A 650 -30.42 -12.83 -4.46
C LEU A 650 -30.47 -13.75 -5.68
N GLY A 651 -29.97 -14.98 -5.55
CA GLY A 651 -30.05 -15.97 -6.64
C GLY A 651 -31.49 -16.35 -6.98
N ASN A 652 -32.31 -16.59 -5.95
CA ASN A 652 -33.72 -16.95 -6.14
C ASN A 652 -34.52 -15.80 -6.76
N GLU A 653 -34.28 -14.57 -6.32
CA GLU A 653 -34.91 -13.37 -6.87
C GLU A 653 -34.65 -13.26 -8.37
N LEU A 654 -33.39 -13.31 -8.80
CA LEU A 654 -33.06 -13.20 -10.22
C LEU A 654 -33.64 -14.37 -11.04
N ILE A 655 -33.62 -15.58 -10.48
CA ILE A 655 -34.24 -16.76 -11.13
C ILE A 655 -35.74 -16.54 -11.33
N GLU A 656 -36.47 -16.10 -10.30
CA GLU A 656 -37.91 -15.87 -10.41
C GLU A 656 -38.23 -14.72 -11.37
N ARG A 657 -37.44 -13.64 -11.35
CA ARG A 657 -37.58 -12.51 -12.27
C ARG A 657 -37.39 -12.93 -13.72
N ILE A 658 -36.38 -13.77 -14.01
CA ILE A 658 -36.10 -14.24 -15.38
C ILE A 658 -37.07 -15.34 -15.83
N LYS A 659 -37.55 -16.21 -14.92
CA LYS A 659 -38.56 -17.26 -15.24
C LYS A 659 -39.86 -16.70 -15.81
N MET A 660 -40.23 -15.46 -15.51
CA MET A 660 -41.45 -14.85 -16.05
C MET A 660 -41.39 -14.64 -17.56
N ILE A 661 -40.19 -14.59 -18.15
CA ILE A 661 -39.97 -14.43 -19.59
C ILE A 661 -40.29 -15.73 -20.33
N ASP A 662 -39.83 -16.85 -19.77
CA ASP A 662 -40.03 -18.20 -20.33
C ASP A 662 -41.52 -18.59 -20.45
N LYS A 663 -42.37 -18.05 -19.57
CA LYS A 663 -43.83 -18.24 -19.65
C LYS A 663 -44.52 -17.39 -20.71
N THR A 664 -43.88 -16.31 -21.15
CA THR A 664 -44.47 -15.33 -22.08
C THR A 664 -44.11 -15.65 -23.53
N GLU A 665 -42.99 -16.33 -23.80
CA GLU A 665 -42.63 -16.83 -25.14
C GLU A 665 -43.38 -18.12 -25.55
N ILE A 666 -44.12 -18.76 -24.63
CA ILE A 666 -44.92 -19.98 -24.88
C ILE A 666 -46.40 -19.65 -25.24
N VAL A 667 -46.80 -18.37 -25.22
CA VAL A 667 -48.17 -17.94 -25.55
C VAL A 667 -48.29 -17.44 -26.98
#